data_AF-A0A935F165-F1
#
_entry.id   AF-A0A935F165-F1
#
_cell.length_a   1.000
_cell.length_b   1.000
_cell.length_c   1.000
_cell.angle_alpha   90.00
_cell.angle_beta   90.00
_cell.angle_gamma   90.00
#
_symmetry.space_group_name_H-M   'P 1'
#
loop_
_entity.id
_entity.type
_entity.pdbx_description
1 polymer ?
#
loop_
_entity_poly.entity_id
_entity_poly.type
_entity_poly.pdbx_seq_one_letter_code
_entity_poly.pdbx_strand_id
1 'polypeptide(L)'
;MPQPTSTQPDARVARVALTAASTAAAMDVAVFALLSLAGVSLEVAQASSFSLAVAVAVAILWRARGTTAAANADLRIGVAVVCALLAYALRAGLLSLLALQWGWPPLVSIVPAALAGALAGGLGLAHVAFVPRTGDPATGWRAAALLGIAYLLALRLVYLGQLELIPQEAYYWNYAQHLDIGYLDHPPLTAWLIALATSLRDGEFFVRLPALLSWCVMAVYATLYARDAAGPAVALRTALLASALPFFFLVGWLMTPDAPLAAAWAAALYYLQRALIDGRSRAWIGAGAAIGVGMLSKYSMILVPAAAFAFVLLDARSRRVLVSPWAWTGVVVALAVFAPVIVWNVQHDWASFTFQGARRLATSDRRFEFPQFLLYILIIVTPWAVAGLGSSLARSRREMRAPARSATPDPARDTARRRWWFVVVFTLVPLAAFAVPSFWSATKLHWTGPIWLAGLPMIAASPGAAVRSRRRERDLRPRARADLGARAARADGGLRVRAVLLSRVWSGRPAPAPCLSADRMARPAGAGAGNRGRGAGRDRAPARGRRSRQAQHRRRDGLLRPARRRRPRHREPAPVLRRRRADVRVLVPAAGVRRPRPDPGRAQPRRPRGRTRGGTRDTPRPGAHARAQEARCAGGTLLRAGRLRLPRAGARRHGRTGTMNIDAQRAIDRYAGVPICAFLSLVDRLLPRRAPATPPRNILIVLLSEMGSLVLAQPMFARLKERYPGAAVHILLLGKNREVVDMLGVVPRENVIAIDDGSLVAFARDSLSALRRLRATGIDVVIDCELFARISSIFSYLSGAAVRVGFHRHTQEGLYRGSLVNRPVMHNPYRHMSRQFLTLANAIESTSSPVGKDETDDGAALESPMLDFPQRELDDVADRLRADFPAIAGKPLALVYAGGGVLPVRAWPLAHFQSLSTALLRDGYAVAAIGLPADRPEGEAIVAHCANPLCVNLAGWTRSVRELVALFRHAALLVTNDGGPAQFSPLARIPTVALFGPETPALYAPLGGRVECMHRALPCSPCLTAYNHRRTPCDGDNQCLKRIAPDEVLARARAVADLASASGAGTRA
;
A
#
# COMPACT_ATOMS: atom_id res chain seq x y z
N MET A 1 8.41 35.94 63.52
CA MET A 1 8.93 35.47 62.22
C MET A 1 7.96 34.44 61.64
N PRO A 2 7.56 34.51 60.36
CA PRO A 2 6.95 33.38 59.66
C PRO A 2 8.05 32.48 59.06
N GLN A 3 7.95 31.15 59.24
CA GLN A 3 8.90 30.21 58.66
C GLN A 3 8.75 30.09 57.13
N PRO A 4 9.84 29.81 56.38
CA PRO A 4 9.77 29.55 54.95
C PRO A 4 9.16 28.17 54.68
N THR A 5 7.95 28.13 54.11
CA THR A 5 7.35 26.89 53.61
C THR A 5 8.16 26.36 52.42
N SER A 6 8.98 25.34 52.68
CA SER A 6 9.92 24.80 51.69
C SER A 6 9.20 24.11 50.53
N THR A 7 9.50 24.51 49.30
CA THR A 7 8.97 23.88 48.08
C THR A 7 9.71 22.59 47.72
N GLN A 8 9.77 21.63 48.65
CA GLN A 8 10.09 20.24 48.31
C GLN A 8 8.82 19.56 47.76
N PRO A 9 8.92 18.72 46.72
CA PRO A 9 7.84 17.78 46.41
C PRO A 9 7.71 16.83 47.59
N ASP A 10 6.49 16.64 48.10
CA ASP A 10 6.23 15.85 49.30
C ASP A 10 7.00 14.51 49.28
N ALA A 11 7.94 14.33 50.21
CA ALA A 11 8.69 13.09 50.33
C ALA A 11 7.76 11.88 50.61
N ARG A 12 6.53 12.14 51.06
CA ARG A 12 5.42 11.18 51.16
C ARG A 12 4.90 10.75 49.77
N VAL A 13 4.69 11.69 48.85
CA VAL A 13 4.23 11.42 47.48
C VAL A 13 5.28 10.63 46.70
N ALA A 14 6.57 11.02 46.79
CA ALA A 14 7.65 10.29 46.14
C ALA A 14 7.77 8.84 46.65
N ARG A 15 7.63 8.63 47.98
CA ARG A 15 7.60 7.29 48.58
C ARG A 15 6.40 6.47 48.14
N VAL A 16 5.19 7.05 48.10
CA VAL A 16 3.96 6.36 47.65
C VAL A 16 4.01 6.01 46.16
N ALA A 17 4.58 6.88 45.32
CA ALA A 17 4.81 6.59 43.91
C ALA A 17 5.79 5.41 43.72
N LEU A 18 6.86 5.40 44.51
CA LEU A 18 7.88 4.35 44.48
C LEU A 18 7.35 3.01 45.01
N THR A 19 6.57 2.98 46.10
CA THR A 19 5.96 1.74 46.59
C THR A 19 4.93 1.19 45.61
N ALA A 20 4.08 2.04 45.02
CA ALA A 20 3.14 1.62 43.98
C ALA A 20 3.86 1.00 42.76
N ALA A 21 4.98 1.59 42.32
CA ALA A 21 5.80 1.05 41.24
C ALA A 21 6.47 -0.28 41.64
N SER A 22 7.16 -0.35 42.77
CA SER A 22 7.87 -1.56 43.21
C SER A 22 6.94 -2.74 43.45
N THR A 23 5.78 -2.53 44.09
CA THR A 23 4.77 -3.59 44.29
C THR A 23 4.15 -4.03 42.97
N ALA A 24 3.92 -3.12 42.02
CA ALA A 24 3.45 -3.47 40.68
C ALA A 24 4.49 -4.30 39.90
N ALA A 25 5.78 -3.92 39.93
CA ALA A 25 6.84 -4.69 39.28
C ALA A 25 6.96 -6.11 39.84
N ALA A 26 6.91 -6.26 41.17
CA ALA A 26 6.95 -7.57 41.83
C ALA A 26 5.73 -8.44 41.46
N MET A 27 4.53 -7.85 41.44
CA MET A 27 3.31 -8.53 41.02
C MET A 27 3.37 -8.94 39.54
N ASP A 28 3.86 -8.06 38.66
CA ASP A 28 3.99 -8.32 37.23
C ASP A 28 4.88 -9.54 36.95
N VAL A 29 6.07 -9.58 37.57
CA VAL A 29 7.01 -10.71 37.45
C VAL A 29 6.42 -12.00 38.02
N ALA A 30 5.83 -11.96 39.22
CA ALA A 30 5.28 -13.15 39.88
C ALA A 30 4.12 -13.77 39.10
N VAL A 31 3.16 -12.95 38.65
CA VAL A 31 1.98 -13.40 37.89
C VAL A 31 2.40 -13.88 36.50
N PHE A 32 3.33 -13.19 35.84
CA PHE A 32 3.87 -13.65 34.55
C PHE A 32 4.57 -15.00 34.67
N ALA A 33 5.37 -15.20 35.73
CA ALA A 33 6.06 -16.47 35.97
C ALA A 33 5.06 -17.61 36.21
N LEU A 34 4.04 -17.40 37.06
CA LEU A 34 2.99 -18.39 37.32
C LEU A 34 2.22 -18.77 36.04
N LEU A 35 1.80 -17.79 35.23
CA LEU A 35 1.10 -18.04 33.97
C LEU A 35 1.99 -18.76 32.94
N SER A 36 3.27 -18.39 32.85
CA SER A 36 4.24 -19.04 31.96
C SER A 36 4.50 -20.49 32.36
N LEU A 37 4.63 -20.78 33.66
CA LEU A 37 4.78 -22.13 34.20
C LEU A 37 3.51 -22.98 34.03
N ALA A 38 2.33 -22.36 34.04
CA ALA A 38 1.04 -22.99 33.73
C ALA A 38 0.81 -23.21 32.21
N GLY A 39 1.79 -22.97 31.35
CA GLY A 39 1.69 -23.19 29.90
C GLY A 39 0.82 -22.18 29.15
N VAL A 40 0.47 -21.05 29.76
CA VAL A 40 -0.30 -19.98 29.12
C VAL A 40 0.56 -19.31 28.03
N SER A 41 -0.03 -18.98 26.88
CA SER A 41 0.71 -18.34 25.78
C SER A 41 1.33 -17.01 26.20
N LEU A 42 2.50 -16.70 25.64
CA LEU A 42 3.27 -15.49 25.98
C LEU A 42 2.43 -14.20 25.89
N GLU A 43 1.51 -14.13 24.93
CA GLU A 43 0.58 -13.01 24.72
C GLU A 43 -0.42 -12.85 25.87
N VAL A 44 -1.09 -13.94 26.29
CA VAL A 44 -2.07 -13.91 27.38
C VAL A 44 -1.37 -13.75 28.73
N ALA A 45 -0.22 -14.43 28.92
CA ALA A 45 0.61 -14.30 30.11
C ALA A 45 1.10 -12.86 30.28
N GLN A 46 1.58 -12.21 29.21
CA GLN A 46 2.06 -10.82 29.28
C GLN A 46 0.91 -9.81 29.49
N ALA A 47 -0.25 -9.98 28.87
CA ALA A 47 -1.36 -9.04 29.02
C ALA A 47 -2.01 -9.13 30.42
N SER A 48 -2.16 -10.33 30.97
CA SER A 48 -2.86 -10.56 32.25
C SER A 48 -2.03 -10.09 33.45
N SER A 49 -0.73 -10.41 33.47
CA SER A 49 0.21 -9.98 34.51
C SER A 49 0.28 -8.46 34.64
N PHE A 50 0.44 -7.76 33.51
CA PHE A 50 0.52 -6.30 33.50
C PHE A 50 -0.81 -5.65 33.93
N SER A 51 -1.95 -6.18 33.47
CA SER A 51 -3.27 -5.70 33.87
C SER A 51 -3.47 -5.76 35.39
N LEU A 52 -3.07 -6.86 36.04
CA LEU A 52 -3.15 -7.00 37.49
C LEU A 52 -2.15 -6.09 38.22
N ALA A 53 -0.92 -5.96 37.71
CA ALA A 53 0.08 -5.03 38.25
C ALA A 53 -0.38 -3.57 38.21
N VAL A 54 -1.03 -3.13 37.12
CA VAL A 54 -1.64 -1.79 37.01
C VAL A 54 -2.83 -1.63 37.96
N ALA A 55 -3.69 -2.64 38.10
CA ALA A 55 -4.80 -2.59 39.06
C ALA A 55 -4.30 -2.41 40.50
N VAL A 56 -3.24 -3.13 40.88
CA VAL A 56 -2.57 -2.99 42.18
C VAL A 56 -1.94 -1.60 42.34
N ALA A 57 -1.22 -1.08 41.34
CA ALA A 57 -0.65 0.26 41.36
C ALA A 57 -1.73 1.33 41.57
N VAL A 58 -2.83 1.26 40.81
CA VAL A 58 -3.97 2.18 40.90
C VAL A 58 -4.62 2.09 42.29
N ALA A 59 -4.83 0.89 42.84
CA ALA A 59 -5.40 0.70 44.17
C ALA A 59 -4.53 1.32 45.29
N ILE A 60 -3.20 1.15 45.23
CA ILE A 60 -2.26 1.78 46.17
C ILE A 60 -2.33 3.31 46.08
N LEU A 61 -2.26 3.86 44.87
CA LEU A 61 -2.29 5.31 44.62
C LEU A 61 -3.65 5.93 45.03
N TRP A 62 -4.76 5.23 44.84
CA TRP A 62 -6.09 5.66 45.30
C TRP A 62 -6.23 5.62 46.82
N ARG A 63 -5.85 4.51 47.48
CA ARG A 63 -5.89 4.40 48.95
C ARG A 63 -5.07 5.50 49.62
N ALA A 64 -3.87 5.80 49.10
CA ALA A 64 -3.01 6.85 49.63
C ALA A 64 -3.44 8.29 49.28
N ARG A 65 -4.47 8.48 48.42
CA ARG A 65 -5.00 9.81 48.04
C ARG A 65 -6.01 10.37 49.03
N GLY A 66 -6.77 9.52 49.71
CA GLY A 66 -7.92 9.92 50.52
C GLY A 66 -9.14 10.36 49.68
N THR A 67 -10.26 10.62 50.36
CA THR A 67 -11.59 10.86 49.75
C THR A 67 -11.76 12.26 49.13
N THR A 68 -10.83 13.18 49.31
CA THR A 68 -11.04 14.63 49.17
C THR A 68 -10.63 15.22 47.80
N ALA A 69 -11.13 14.67 46.67
CA ALA A 69 -10.86 15.26 45.35
C ALA A 69 -11.88 14.96 44.22
N ALA A 70 -13.20 14.85 44.50
CA ALA A 70 -14.21 14.41 43.52
C ALA A 70 -14.24 15.18 42.16
N ALA A 71 -13.86 16.46 42.12
CA ALA A 71 -13.89 17.24 40.89
C ALA A 71 -12.87 16.73 39.83
N ASN A 72 -13.38 16.36 38.64
CA ASN A 72 -12.66 15.82 37.47
C ASN A 72 -12.18 14.35 37.65
N ALA A 73 -13.11 13.41 37.88
CA ALA A 73 -12.80 11.97 37.85
C ALA A 73 -12.43 11.49 36.43
N ASP A 74 -13.30 11.73 35.45
CA ASP A 74 -13.21 11.15 34.10
C ASP A 74 -11.93 11.54 33.36
N LEU A 75 -11.55 12.83 33.46
CA LEU A 75 -10.31 13.35 32.88
C LEU A 75 -9.06 12.71 33.52
N ARG A 76 -9.12 12.29 34.79
CA ARG A 76 -8.03 11.56 35.44
C ARG A 76 -8.02 10.08 35.04
N ILE A 77 -9.18 9.46 34.88
CA ILE A 77 -9.30 8.09 34.36
C ILE A 77 -8.71 8.02 32.95
N GLY A 78 -9.07 8.94 32.06
CA GLY A 78 -8.53 9.00 30.70
C GLY A 78 -7.00 9.14 30.66
N VAL A 79 -6.41 10.01 31.48
CA VAL A 79 -4.94 10.14 31.55
C VAL A 79 -4.30 8.91 32.21
N ALA A 80 -4.94 8.30 33.21
CA ALA A 80 -4.44 7.07 33.83
C ALA A 80 -4.41 5.89 32.84
N VAL A 81 -5.44 5.74 32.02
CA VAL A 81 -5.48 4.76 30.92
C VAL A 81 -4.37 5.03 29.90
N VAL A 82 -4.14 6.29 29.50
CA VAL A 82 -3.00 6.64 28.62
C VAL A 82 -1.66 6.29 29.28
N CYS A 83 -1.45 6.60 30.57
CA CYS A 83 -0.23 6.22 31.28
C CYS A 83 -0.04 4.69 31.35
N ALA A 84 -1.13 3.93 31.55
CA ALA A 84 -1.08 2.46 31.55
C ALA A 84 -0.75 1.90 30.17
N LEU A 85 -1.34 2.43 29.09
CA LEU A 85 -1.04 2.02 27.71
C LEU A 85 0.41 2.34 27.31
N LEU A 86 0.94 3.49 27.71
CA LEU A 86 2.34 3.86 27.47
C LEU A 86 3.32 2.97 28.27
N ALA A 87 2.98 2.66 29.52
CA ALA A 87 3.74 1.70 30.32
C ALA A 87 3.70 0.29 29.73
N TYR A 88 2.54 -0.17 29.25
CA TYR A 88 2.38 -1.46 28.57
C TYR A 88 3.23 -1.54 27.32
N ALA A 89 3.17 -0.52 26.44
CA ALA A 89 3.91 -0.50 25.19
C ALA A 89 5.43 -0.62 25.43
N LEU A 90 5.99 0.09 26.42
CA LEU A 90 7.41 0.00 26.75
C LEU A 90 7.77 -1.36 27.37
N ARG A 91 6.93 -1.89 28.26
CA ARG A 91 7.13 -3.18 28.95
C ARG A 91 7.03 -4.38 27.99
N ALA A 92 5.96 -4.45 27.21
CA ALA A 92 5.77 -5.48 26.18
C ALA A 92 6.88 -5.43 25.11
N GLY A 93 7.27 -4.22 24.70
CA GLY A 93 8.38 -4.02 23.77
C GLY A 93 9.71 -4.51 24.33
N LEU A 94 10.04 -4.19 25.59
CA LEU A 94 11.30 -4.63 26.19
C LEU A 94 11.32 -6.15 26.45
N LEU A 95 10.19 -6.74 26.84
CA LEU A 95 10.02 -8.19 26.96
C LEU A 95 10.26 -8.89 25.61
N SER A 96 9.64 -8.38 24.53
CA SER A 96 9.79 -8.87 23.16
C SER A 96 11.24 -8.76 22.66
N LEU A 97 11.88 -7.60 22.84
CA LEU A 97 13.27 -7.37 22.43
C LEU A 97 14.23 -8.40 23.05
N LEU A 98 14.14 -8.57 24.38
CA LEU A 98 15.03 -9.46 25.12
C LEU A 98 14.74 -10.94 24.81
N ALA A 99 13.46 -11.33 24.78
CA ALA A 99 13.09 -12.73 24.56
C ALA A 99 13.28 -13.20 23.11
N LEU A 100 12.87 -12.41 22.12
CA LEU A 100 12.83 -12.83 20.72
C LEU A 100 14.09 -12.44 19.95
N GLN A 101 14.67 -11.25 20.18
CA GLN A 101 15.84 -10.79 19.42
C GLN A 101 17.17 -11.06 20.11
N TRP A 102 17.21 -11.02 21.46
CA TRP A 102 18.43 -11.32 22.23
C TRP A 102 18.46 -12.75 22.79
N GLY A 103 17.38 -13.53 22.60
CA GLY A 103 17.30 -14.94 22.98
C GLY A 103 17.29 -15.21 24.49
N TRP A 104 16.98 -14.21 25.31
CA TRP A 104 16.92 -14.37 26.77
C TRP A 104 15.67 -15.17 27.18
N PRO A 105 15.75 -16.11 28.15
CA PRO A 105 14.57 -16.84 28.61
C PRO A 105 13.45 -15.87 29.06
N PRO A 106 12.17 -16.10 28.70
CA PRO A 106 11.09 -15.16 29.04
C PRO A 106 10.99 -14.81 30.53
N LEU A 107 11.28 -15.76 31.41
CA LEU A 107 11.32 -15.58 32.88
C LEU A 107 12.47 -14.67 33.36
N VAL A 108 13.52 -14.48 32.56
CA VAL A 108 14.59 -13.49 32.80
C VAL A 108 14.20 -12.15 32.16
N SER A 109 13.71 -12.18 30.92
CA SER A 109 13.30 -11.00 30.13
C SER A 109 12.20 -10.17 30.79
N ILE A 110 11.29 -10.80 31.55
CA ILE A 110 10.21 -10.10 32.27
C ILE A 110 10.73 -9.15 33.36
N VAL A 111 11.86 -9.43 34.01
CA VAL A 111 12.34 -8.62 35.15
C VAL A 111 12.67 -7.17 34.74
N PRO A 112 13.56 -6.90 33.75
CA PRO A 112 13.81 -5.53 33.29
C PRO A 112 12.59 -4.92 32.58
N ALA A 113 11.75 -5.74 31.91
CA ALA A 113 10.52 -5.27 31.27
C ALA A 113 9.52 -4.71 32.30
N ALA A 114 9.22 -5.48 33.35
CA ALA A 114 8.34 -5.11 34.45
C ALA A 114 8.84 -3.85 35.18
N LEU A 115 10.16 -3.75 35.44
CA LEU A 115 10.77 -2.56 36.02
C LEU A 115 10.60 -1.31 35.12
N ALA A 116 10.84 -1.43 33.81
CA ALA A 116 10.63 -0.32 32.86
C ALA A 116 9.15 0.12 32.79
N GLY A 117 8.22 -0.85 32.75
CA GLY A 117 6.78 -0.60 32.79
C GLY A 117 6.33 0.07 34.08
N ALA A 118 6.77 -0.44 35.23
CA ALA A 118 6.41 0.09 36.54
C ALA A 118 7.00 1.49 36.80
N LEU A 119 8.20 1.80 36.30
CA LEU A 119 8.77 3.14 36.37
C LEU A 119 7.99 4.13 35.49
N ALA A 120 7.70 3.78 34.23
CA ALA A 120 6.93 4.63 33.33
C ALA A 120 5.48 4.85 33.82
N GLY A 121 4.82 3.77 34.24
CA GLY A 121 3.45 3.78 34.76
C GLY A 121 3.37 4.47 36.12
N GLY A 122 4.25 4.14 37.05
CA GLY A 122 4.30 4.74 38.39
C GLY A 122 4.52 6.24 38.37
N LEU A 123 5.47 6.74 37.57
CA LEU A 123 5.71 8.17 37.42
C LEU A 123 4.51 8.89 36.78
N GLY A 124 3.88 8.30 35.75
CA GLY A 124 2.69 8.86 35.11
C GLY A 124 1.46 8.89 36.03
N LEU A 125 1.14 7.75 36.65
CA LEU A 125 -0.01 7.59 37.54
C LEU A 125 0.15 8.40 38.83
N ALA A 126 1.36 8.52 39.39
CA ALA A 126 1.63 9.43 40.51
C ALA A 126 1.38 10.90 40.14
N HIS A 127 1.67 11.30 38.90
CA HIS A 127 1.37 12.65 38.41
C HIS A 127 -0.15 12.92 38.36
N VAL A 128 -0.97 11.90 38.06
CA VAL A 128 -2.44 11.95 38.07
C VAL A 128 -3.02 11.87 39.50
N ALA A 129 -2.35 11.14 40.39
CA ALA A 129 -2.76 10.92 41.76
C ALA A 129 -2.46 12.12 42.67
N PHE A 130 -1.27 12.70 42.60
CA PHE A 130 -0.70 13.51 43.68
C PHE A 130 -0.23 14.93 43.31
N VAL A 131 -0.53 15.46 42.12
CA VAL A 131 -0.11 16.83 41.76
C VAL A 131 -1.20 17.89 42.10
N PRO A 132 -1.05 18.66 43.20
CA PRO A 132 -1.79 19.89 43.40
C PRO A 132 -1.29 20.99 42.47
N ARG A 133 -2.12 22.02 42.23
CA ARG A 133 -1.80 23.17 41.36
C ARG A 133 -0.87 24.23 42.01
N THR A 134 -0.10 23.86 43.04
CA THR A 134 0.54 24.80 43.98
C THR A 134 2.03 25.02 43.78
N GLY A 135 2.74 24.15 43.06
CA GLY A 135 4.12 24.42 42.61
C GLY A 135 4.15 25.30 41.35
N ASP A 136 5.32 25.87 41.01
CA ASP A 136 5.51 26.61 39.75
C ASP A 136 5.13 25.74 38.53
N PRO A 137 4.06 26.10 37.78
CA PRO A 137 3.62 25.31 36.63
C PRO A 137 4.66 25.26 35.50
N ALA A 138 5.54 26.26 35.39
CA ALA A 138 6.55 26.31 34.34
C ALA A 138 7.66 25.26 34.56
N THR A 139 8.11 25.07 35.80
CA THR A 139 9.15 24.10 36.14
C THR A 139 8.64 22.66 36.08
N GLY A 140 7.44 22.38 36.60
CA GLY A 140 6.82 21.05 36.48
C GLY A 140 6.60 20.61 35.03
N TRP A 141 6.08 21.51 34.18
CA TRP A 141 5.90 21.25 32.75
C TRP A 141 7.21 20.93 32.02
N ARG A 142 8.32 21.62 32.35
CA ARG A 142 9.62 21.38 31.71
C ARG A 142 10.12 19.95 31.96
N ALA A 143 10.03 19.48 33.20
CA ALA A 143 10.41 18.10 33.55
C ALA A 143 9.52 17.07 32.81
N ALA A 144 8.20 17.25 32.83
CA ALA A 144 7.27 16.37 32.13
C ALA A 144 7.51 16.31 30.62
N ALA A 145 7.80 17.45 29.97
CA ALA A 145 8.11 17.50 28.54
C ALA A 145 9.42 16.76 28.19
N LEU A 146 10.48 16.92 29.01
CA LEU A 146 11.75 16.21 28.82
C LEU A 146 11.61 14.70 29.04
N LEU A 147 10.88 14.28 30.07
CA LEU A 147 10.56 12.86 30.32
C LEU A 147 9.72 12.25 29.20
N GLY A 148 8.75 12.99 28.65
CA GLY A 148 7.96 12.55 27.49
C GLY A 148 8.79 12.38 26.23
N ILE A 149 9.73 13.29 25.96
CA ILE A 149 10.69 13.16 24.84
C ILE A 149 11.60 11.94 25.04
N ALA A 150 12.15 11.75 26.24
CA ALA A 150 13.00 10.60 26.57
C ALA A 150 12.26 9.26 26.46
N TYR A 151 11.03 9.19 26.95
CA TYR A 151 10.15 8.02 26.80
C TYR A 151 9.88 7.71 25.33
N LEU A 152 9.52 8.71 24.51
CA LEU A 152 9.24 8.50 23.08
C LEU A 152 10.50 8.11 22.28
N LEU A 153 11.69 8.51 22.73
CA LEU A 153 12.97 8.06 22.18
C LEU A 153 13.28 6.61 22.57
N ALA A 154 13.09 6.24 23.84
CA ALA A 154 13.24 4.87 24.32
C ALA A 154 12.27 3.91 23.62
N LEU A 155 11.01 4.32 23.41
CA LEU A 155 10.02 3.54 22.69
C LEU A 155 10.43 3.28 21.24
N ARG A 156 10.95 4.30 20.53
CA ARG A 156 11.52 4.10 19.18
C ARG A 156 12.68 3.11 19.18
N LEU A 157 13.64 3.27 20.10
CA LEU A 157 14.81 2.39 20.21
C LEU A 157 14.43 0.92 20.45
N VAL A 158 13.47 0.68 21.36
CA VAL A 158 12.96 -0.66 21.67
C VAL A 158 12.33 -1.32 20.45
N TYR A 159 11.47 -0.61 19.71
CA TYR A 159 10.73 -1.14 18.56
C TYR A 159 11.45 -0.99 17.20
N LEU A 160 12.67 -0.45 17.15
CA LEU A 160 13.35 -0.15 15.88
C LEU A 160 13.64 -1.44 15.08
N GLY A 161 14.11 -2.49 15.75
CA GLY A 161 14.42 -3.78 15.13
C GLY A 161 13.30 -4.82 15.16
N GLN A 162 12.20 -4.62 15.90
CA GLN A 162 11.27 -5.71 16.25
C GLN A 162 10.30 -6.13 15.16
N LEU A 163 9.98 -5.25 14.21
CA LEU A 163 9.04 -5.53 13.13
C LEU A 163 9.80 -5.71 11.82
N GLU A 164 9.36 -6.63 10.97
CA GLU A 164 9.93 -6.85 9.64
C GLU A 164 9.93 -5.55 8.80
N LEU A 165 10.78 -5.50 7.76
CA LEU A 165 10.82 -4.35 6.85
C LEU A 165 9.53 -4.27 6.03
N ILE A 166 8.86 -3.11 6.04
CA ILE A 166 7.72 -2.92 5.11
C ILE A 166 8.24 -2.89 3.67
N PRO A 167 7.42 -3.21 2.63
CA PRO A 167 7.89 -3.27 1.25
C PRO A 167 8.60 -2.01 0.73
N GLN A 168 8.31 -0.83 1.31
CA GLN A 168 9.00 0.42 0.99
C GLN A 168 10.42 0.48 1.59
N GLU A 169 10.65 -0.05 2.78
CA GLU A 169 11.98 -0.12 3.40
C GLU A 169 12.84 -1.18 2.71
N ALA A 170 12.26 -2.36 2.43
CA ALA A 170 12.92 -3.43 1.68
C ALA A 170 13.37 -2.96 0.27
N TYR A 171 12.61 -2.07 -0.38
CA TYR A 171 12.98 -1.47 -1.66
C TYR A 171 14.25 -0.60 -1.57
N TYR A 172 14.35 0.30 -0.58
CA TYR A 172 15.56 1.11 -0.38
C TYR A 172 16.73 0.29 0.18
N TRP A 173 16.47 -0.79 0.92
CA TRP A 173 17.50 -1.75 1.30
C TRP A 173 18.07 -2.50 0.09
N ASN A 174 17.24 -2.86 -0.89
CA ASN A 174 17.71 -3.44 -2.16
C ASN A 174 18.56 -2.45 -2.97
N TYR A 175 18.24 -1.14 -2.97
CA TYR A 175 19.15 -0.11 -3.49
C TYR A 175 20.45 -0.03 -2.69
N ALA A 176 20.42 -0.23 -1.37
CA ALA A 176 21.63 -0.27 -0.54
C ALA A 176 22.57 -1.46 -0.84
N GLN A 177 22.05 -2.54 -1.43
CA GLN A 177 22.87 -3.64 -1.96
C GLN A 177 23.50 -3.32 -3.34
N HIS A 178 22.99 -2.30 -4.03
CA HIS A 178 23.39 -1.90 -5.38
C HIS A 178 23.68 -0.39 -5.40
N LEU A 179 24.77 0.01 -4.74
CA LEU A 179 25.12 1.41 -4.52
C LEU A 179 25.48 2.13 -5.83
N ASP A 180 24.78 3.23 -6.10
CA ASP A 180 24.96 4.11 -7.26
C ASP A 180 24.84 5.59 -6.82
N ILE A 181 25.20 6.52 -7.72
CA ILE A 181 25.12 7.98 -7.53
C ILE A 181 23.74 8.58 -7.86
N GLY A 182 22.80 7.75 -8.32
CA GLY A 182 21.38 8.07 -8.50
C GLY A 182 20.57 6.81 -8.76
N TYR A 183 19.23 6.94 -8.79
CA TYR A 183 18.33 5.85 -9.18
C TYR A 183 17.16 6.39 -10.01
N LEU A 184 16.46 5.48 -10.70
CA LEU A 184 15.35 5.82 -11.60
C LEU A 184 14.24 6.62 -10.90
N ASP A 185 13.86 6.28 -9.67
CA ASP A 185 12.76 6.95 -8.98
C ASP A 185 13.20 7.89 -7.85
N HIS A 186 14.32 7.64 -7.17
CA HIS A 186 14.77 8.45 -6.02
C HIS A 186 16.27 8.83 -6.05
N PRO A 187 16.64 9.94 -5.40
CA PRO A 187 18.02 10.27 -5.04
C PRO A 187 18.66 9.22 -4.09
N PRO A 188 20.00 9.12 -4.01
CA PRO A 188 20.68 7.95 -3.47
C PRO A 188 20.92 7.96 -1.95
N LEU A 189 20.74 9.10 -1.25
CA LEU A 189 21.17 9.25 0.16
C LEU A 189 20.50 8.22 1.09
N THR A 190 19.26 7.81 0.83
CA THR A 190 18.59 6.76 1.60
C THR A 190 19.31 5.41 1.49
N ALA A 191 19.74 5.03 0.28
CA ALA A 191 20.50 3.80 0.06
C ALA A 191 21.90 3.87 0.68
N TRP A 192 22.61 4.99 0.49
CA TRP A 192 23.92 5.23 1.10
C TRP A 192 23.89 5.16 2.63
N LEU A 193 22.86 5.75 3.25
CA LEU A 193 22.67 5.74 4.70
C LEU A 193 22.33 4.35 5.24
N ILE A 194 21.51 3.57 4.53
CA ILE A 194 21.24 2.17 4.90
C ILE A 194 22.54 1.36 4.84
N ALA A 195 23.27 1.40 3.73
CA ALA A 195 24.50 0.63 3.55
C ALA A 195 25.57 0.98 4.61
N LEU A 196 25.73 2.25 4.93
CA LEU A 196 26.64 2.70 5.99
C LEU A 196 26.26 2.14 7.36
N ALA A 197 24.97 1.98 7.66
CA ALA A 197 24.52 1.39 8.92
C ALA A 197 24.58 -0.15 8.92
N THR A 198 24.17 -0.82 7.84
CA THR A 198 24.25 -2.28 7.74
C THR A 198 25.69 -2.79 7.63
N SER A 199 26.64 -1.97 7.17
CA SER A 199 28.08 -2.30 7.23
C SER A 199 28.64 -2.44 8.65
N LEU A 200 27.89 -2.03 9.69
CA LEU A 200 28.21 -2.33 11.09
C LEU A 200 27.71 -3.74 11.49
N ARG A 201 26.49 -4.10 11.06
CA ARG A 201 25.82 -5.40 11.24
C ARG A 201 24.52 -5.42 10.44
N ASP A 202 24.14 -6.58 9.92
CA ASP A 202 22.81 -6.79 9.32
C ASP A 202 21.67 -6.77 10.35
N GLY A 203 20.45 -6.52 9.86
CA GLY A 203 19.20 -6.55 10.62
C GLY A 203 18.38 -5.27 10.51
N GLU A 204 17.07 -5.37 10.78
CA GLU A 204 16.05 -4.33 10.64
C GLU A 204 16.40 -3.07 11.45
N PHE A 205 17.00 -3.28 12.62
CA PHE A 205 17.52 -2.21 13.48
C PHE A 205 18.53 -1.31 12.74
N PHE A 206 19.46 -1.90 12.01
CA PHE A 206 20.51 -1.18 11.30
C PHE A 206 19.98 -0.52 10.02
N VAL A 207 19.01 -1.14 9.33
CA VAL A 207 18.30 -0.50 8.22
C VAL A 207 17.56 0.77 8.68
N ARG A 208 17.00 0.78 9.90
CA ARG A 208 16.24 1.91 10.46
C ARG A 208 17.04 2.90 11.32
N LEU A 209 18.25 2.53 11.76
CA LEU A 209 19.13 3.41 12.53
C LEU A 209 19.34 4.80 11.87
N PRO A 210 19.52 4.94 10.54
CA PRO A 210 19.66 6.26 9.92
C PRO A 210 18.38 7.09 9.93
N ALA A 211 17.19 6.48 10.00
CA ALA A 211 15.93 7.21 10.17
C ALA A 211 15.88 7.87 11.56
N LEU A 212 16.26 7.13 12.60
CA LEU A 212 16.37 7.65 13.95
C LEU A 212 17.43 8.76 14.06
N LEU A 213 18.61 8.59 13.44
CA LEU A 213 19.64 9.62 13.40
C LEU A 213 19.17 10.88 12.65
N SER A 214 18.47 10.71 11.52
CA SER A 214 17.85 11.82 10.77
C SER A 214 16.80 12.55 11.62
N TRP A 215 15.97 11.81 12.36
CA TRP A 215 15.00 12.40 13.28
C TRP A 215 15.66 13.17 14.42
N CYS A 216 16.78 12.69 14.97
CA CYS A 216 17.56 13.45 15.97
C CYS A 216 18.07 14.77 15.39
N VAL A 217 18.61 14.77 14.16
CA VAL A 217 19.05 15.99 13.45
C VAL A 217 17.86 16.94 13.20
N MET A 218 16.73 16.41 12.74
CA MET A 218 15.48 17.16 12.55
C MET A 218 15.01 17.83 13.85
N ALA A 219 14.96 17.08 14.95
CA ALA A 219 14.50 17.56 16.24
C ALA A 219 15.43 18.66 16.81
N VAL A 220 16.75 18.50 16.67
CA VAL A 220 17.74 19.53 17.04
C VAL A 220 17.52 20.81 16.24
N TYR A 221 17.48 20.75 14.91
CA TYR A 221 17.34 21.95 14.08
C TYR A 221 15.96 22.61 14.23
N ALA A 222 14.87 21.84 14.34
CA ALA A 222 13.53 22.38 14.62
C ALA A 222 13.48 23.10 15.99
N THR A 223 14.17 22.55 17.00
CA THR A 223 14.28 23.17 18.33
C THR A 223 15.11 24.46 18.30
N LEU A 224 16.21 24.49 17.54
CA LEU A 224 17.03 25.69 17.35
C LEU A 224 16.31 26.78 16.55
N TYR A 225 15.60 26.41 15.47
CA TYR A 225 14.72 27.28 14.70
C TYR A 225 13.63 27.92 15.58
N ALA A 226 12.93 27.11 16.38
CA ALA A 226 11.91 27.57 17.32
C ALA A 226 12.48 28.45 18.44
N ARG A 227 13.69 28.14 18.96
CA ARG A 227 14.39 28.95 19.96
C ARG A 227 14.71 30.34 19.42
N ASP A 228 15.27 30.41 18.23
CA ASP A 228 15.63 31.70 17.62
C ASP A 228 14.38 32.49 17.21
N ALA A 229 13.34 31.82 16.71
CA ALA A 229 12.09 32.44 16.28
C ALA A 229 11.26 33.02 17.43
N ALA A 230 11.05 32.22 18.50
CA ALA A 230 10.04 32.46 19.54
C ALA A 230 10.49 32.08 20.98
N GLY A 231 11.78 31.83 21.20
CA GLY A 231 12.36 31.66 22.53
C GLY A 231 12.32 30.24 23.12
N PRO A 232 13.03 30.02 24.26
CA PRO A 232 13.30 28.67 24.78
C PRO A 232 12.06 27.90 25.25
N ALA A 233 11.00 28.59 25.67
CA ALA A 233 9.73 27.94 26.07
C ALA A 233 8.99 27.35 24.86
N VAL A 234 9.05 28.00 23.69
CA VAL A 234 8.48 27.50 22.44
C VAL A 234 9.38 26.43 21.83
N ALA A 235 10.69 26.53 22.02
CA ALA A 235 11.65 25.50 21.62
C ALA A 235 11.37 24.14 22.27
N LEU A 236 11.22 24.06 23.60
CA LEU A 236 10.93 22.80 24.30
C LEU A 236 9.58 22.20 23.89
N ARG A 237 8.56 23.03 23.66
CA ARG A 237 7.27 22.58 23.11
C ARG A 237 7.39 22.08 21.67
N THR A 238 8.24 22.69 20.86
CA THR A 238 8.52 22.26 19.48
C THR A 238 9.23 20.92 19.46
N ALA A 239 10.21 20.69 20.35
CA ALA A 239 10.84 19.40 20.54
C ALA A 239 9.81 18.32 20.91
N LEU A 240 8.90 18.59 21.86
CA LEU A 240 7.84 17.66 22.24
C LEU A 240 6.88 17.34 21.07
N LEU A 241 6.48 18.34 20.28
CA LEU A 241 5.64 18.12 19.08
C LEU A 241 6.38 17.32 17.99
N ALA A 242 7.66 17.59 17.76
CA ALA A 242 8.50 16.81 16.84
C ALA A 242 8.74 15.36 17.34
N SER A 243 8.62 15.12 18.65
CA SER A 243 8.64 13.76 19.22
C SER A 243 7.31 13.03 19.11
N ALA A 244 6.17 13.74 19.22
CA ALA A 244 4.86 13.14 19.48
C ALA A 244 3.83 13.20 18.33
N LEU A 245 3.97 14.09 17.35
CA LEU A 245 3.04 14.15 16.21
C LEU A 245 3.27 12.96 15.25
N PRO A 246 2.20 12.34 14.68
CA PRO A 246 2.31 11.06 13.98
C PRO A 246 3.38 11.01 12.87
N PHE A 247 3.40 12.00 11.97
CA PHE A 247 4.40 12.02 10.89
C PHE A 247 5.83 12.15 11.41
N PHE A 248 6.08 13.06 12.35
CA PHE A 248 7.40 13.25 12.95
C PHE A 248 7.80 12.08 13.86
N PHE A 249 6.85 11.30 14.39
CA PHE A 249 7.16 10.03 15.04
C PHE A 249 7.68 9.00 14.04
N LEU A 250 6.92 8.75 12.96
CA LEU A 250 7.23 7.77 11.93
C LEU A 250 8.54 8.05 11.18
N VAL A 251 8.87 9.33 10.94
CA VAL A 251 10.17 9.77 10.38
C VAL A 251 11.37 9.29 11.20
N GLY A 252 11.22 9.08 12.52
CA GLY A 252 12.28 8.53 13.37
C GLY A 252 12.25 7.02 13.55
N TRP A 253 11.45 6.30 12.78
CA TRP A 253 11.26 4.85 12.93
C TRP A 253 11.27 4.10 11.59
N LEU A 254 10.70 4.65 10.50
CA LEU A 254 10.69 4.05 9.17
C LEU A 254 11.79 4.63 8.26
N MET A 255 12.62 3.78 7.66
CA MET A 255 13.68 4.25 6.75
C MET A 255 13.16 4.50 5.34
N THR A 256 12.93 5.77 5.03
CA THR A 256 12.43 6.25 3.73
C THR A 256 13.09 7.59 3.37
N PRO A 257 13.03 8.02 2.09
CA PRO A 257 13.49 9.33 1.64
C PRO A 257 12.89 10.55 2.38
N ASP A 258 11.78 10.38 3.12
CA ASP A 258 11.20 11.45 3.93
C ASP A 258 11.98 11.72 5.24
N ALA A 259 12.76 10.76 5.74
CA ALA A 259 13.51 10.92 7.00
C ALA A 259 14.75 11.83 6.86
N PRO A 260 15.70 11.59 5.93
CA PRO A 260 16.80 12.53 5.70
C PRO A 260 16.30 13.85 5.10
N LEU A 261 15.22 13.83 4.32
CA LEU A 261 14.56 15.05 3.83
C LEU A 261 14.06 15.92 5.01
N ALA A 262 13.37 15.36 6.00
CA ALA A 262 12.87 16.14 7.13
C ALA A 262 14.00 16.73 7.98
N ALA A 263 15.11 15.99 8.14
CA ALA A 263 16.33 16.48 8.77
C ALA A 263 16.93 17.69 8.01
N ALA A 264 17.10 17.54 6.70
CA ALA A 264 17.58 18.59 5.81
C ALA A 264 16.65 19.82 5.76
N TRP A 265 15.33 19.60 5.76
CA TRP A 265 14.30 20.65 5.74
C TRP A 265 14.31 21.47 7.04
N ALA A 266 14.44 20.82 8.20
CA ALA A 266 14.60 21.51 9.48
C ALA A 266 15.88 22.35 9.53
N ALA A 267 17.01 21.80 9.04
CA ALA A 267 18.28 22.51 8.95
C ALA A 267 18.19 23.72 7.99
N ALA A 268 17.59 23.53 6.82
CA ALA A 268 17.39 24.60 5.84
C ALA A 268 16.52 25.74 6.40
N LEU A 269 15.40 25.45 7.08
CA LEU A 269 14.58 26.47 7.75
C LEU A 269 15.38 27.27 8.79
N TYR A 270 16.18 26.60 9.62
CA TYR A 270 17.04 27.24 10.61
C TYR A 270 18.07 28.19 9.99
N TYR A 271 18.80 27.73 8.96
CA TYR A 271 19.83 28.52 8.29
C TYR A 271 19.21 29.65 7.44
N LEU A 272 18.11 29.40 6.73
CA LEU A 272 17.42 30.41 5.92
C LEU A 272 16.79 31.51 6.80
N GLN A 273 16.22 31.18 7.97
CA GLN A 273 15.77 32.20 8.92
C GLN A 273 16.93 33.12 9.32
N ARG A 274 18.09 32.55 9.65
CA ARG A 274 19.29 33.31 10.05
C ARG A 274 19.89 34.13 8.90
N ALA A 275 19.80 33.63 7.67
CA ALA A 275 20.32 34.29 6.48
C ALA A 275 19.43 35.44 5.99
N LEU A 276 18.12 35.20 5.88
CA LEU A 276 17.12 36.14 5.36
C LEU A 276 16.66 37.15 6.41
N ILE A 277 16.41 36.71 7.64
CA ILE A 277 15.83 37.58 8.68
C ILE A 277 16.92 38.20 9.55
N ASP A 278 17.76 37.36 10.17
CA ASP A 278 18.78 37.81 11.13
C ASP A 278 20.07 38.31 10.46
N GLY A 279 20.12 38.37 9.12
CA GLY A 279 21.20 39.00 8.33
C GLY A 279 22.56 38.28 8.33
N ARG A 280 22.62 37.00 8.75
CA ARG A 280 23.89 36.30 8.97
C ARG A 280 24.43 35.67 7.67
N SER A 281 25.25 36.40 6.92
CA SER A 281 25.74 35.99 5.59
C SER A 281 26.31 34.56 5.51
N ARG A 282 27.10 34.13 6.50
CA ARG A 282 27.67 32.77 6.55
C ARG A 282 26.62 31.65 6.67
N ALA A 283 25.38 31.96 7.08
CA ALA A 283 24.30 30.97 7.16
C ALA A 283 23.84 30.48 5.77
N TRP A 284 24.12 31.22 4.69
CA TRP A 284 23.84 30.76 3.32
C TRP A 284 24.58 29.47 2.94
N ILE A 285 25.79 29.24 3.47
CA ILE A 285 26.54 28.00 3.25
C ILE A 285 25.84 26.82 3.94
N GLY A 286 25.37 27.01 5.18
CA GLY A 286 24.59 26.00 5.90
C GLY A 286 23.22 25.72 5.27
N ALA A 287 22.56 26.75 4.74
CA ALA A 287 21.33 26.60 3.97
C ALA A 287 21.59 25.82 2.66
N GLY A 288 22.66 26.15 1.94
CA GLY A 288 23.08 25.47 0.72
C GLY A 288 23.36 23.98 0.94
N ALA A 289 24.19 23.66 1.94
CA ALA A 289 24.49 22.28 2.31
C ALA A 289 23.22 21.50 2.72
N ALA A 290 22.34 22.11 3.51
CA ALA A 290 21.06 21.50 3.90
C ALA A 290 20.13 21.26 2.69
N ILE A 291 20.03 22.22 1.77
CA ILE A 291 19.26 22.07 0.52
C ILE A 291 19.83 20.95 -0.35
N GLY A 292 21.15 20.91 -0.56
CA GLY A 292 21.82 19.86 -1.32
C GLY A 292 21.61 18.46 -0.73
N VAL A 293 21.80 18.30 0.59
CA VAL A 293 21.53 17.03 1.29
C VAL A 293 20.05 16.62 1.20
N GLY A 294 19.12 17.58 1.29
CA GLY A 294 17.70 17.30 1.11
C GLY A 294 17.35 16.90 -0.32
N MET A 295 18.01 17.48 -1.33
CA MET A 295 17.86 17.07 -2.74
C MET A 295 18.52 15.72 -3.04
N LEU A 296 19.64 15.38 -2.38
CA LEU A 296 20.21 14.02 -2.36
C LEU A 296 19.31 12.99 -1.65
N SER A 297 18.31 13.43 -0.88
CA SER A 297 17.28 12.57 -0.27
C SER A 297 16.04 12.44 -1.15
N LYS A 298 15.43 13.56 -1.54
CA LYS A 298 14.15 13.57 -2.27
C LYS A 298 13.95 14.87 -3.05
N TYR A 299 13.60 14.77 -4.33
CA TYR A 299 13.43 15.91 -5.24
C TYR A 299 12.48 17.01 -4.72
N SER A 300 11.52 16.67 -3.86
CA SER A 300 10.60 17.62 -3.22
C SER A 300 11.27 18.69 -2.33
N MET A 301 12.56 18.54 -2.00
CA MET A 301 13.32 19.59 -1.32
C MET A 301 13.37 20.91 -2.12
N ILE A 302 13.21 20.88 -3.46
CA ILE A 302 13.19 22.07 -4.33
C ILE A 302 12.11 23.10 -3.95
N LEU A 303 11.08 22.67 -3.21
CA LEU A 303 10.03 23.54 -2.67
C LEU A 303 10.58 24.52 -1.60
N VAL A 304 11.70 24.20 -0.94
CA VAL A 304 12.34 25.09 0.04
C VAL A 304 13.06 26.27 -0.65
N PRO A 305 13.91 26.06 -1.68
CA PRO A 305 14.35 27.14 -2.58
C PRO A 305 13.21 27.96 -3.19
N ALA A 306 12.13 27.31 -3.67
CA ALA A 306 10.99 28.02 -4.25
C ALA A 306 10.29 28.94 -3.22
N ALA A 307 10.11 28.47 -1.98
CA ALA A 307 9.59 29.29 -0.88
C ALA A 307 10.56 30.42 -0.48
N ALA A 308 11.87 30.16 -0.48
CA ALA A 308 12.88 31.18 -0.22
C ALA A 308 12.87 32.30 -1.27
N PHE A 309 12.75 31.93 -2.56
CA PHE A 309 12.63 32.89 -3.66
C PHE A 309 11.33 33.70 -3.55
N ALA A 310 10.19 33.05 -3.30
CA ALA A 310 8.92 33.74 -3.05
C ALA A 310 9.00 34.70 -1.85
N PHE A 311 9.69 34.33 -0.77
CA PHE A 311 9.92 35.22 0.37
C PHE A 311 10.81 36.42 -0.01
N VAL A 312 11.86 36.23 -0.82
CA VAL A 312 12.72 37.31 -1.33
C VAL A 312 11.94 38.28 -2.22
N LEU A 313 10.99 37.81 -3.03
CA LEU A 313 10.12 38.68 -3.83
C LEU A 313 9.17 39.51 -2.93
N LEU A 314 8.58 38.90 -1.90
CA LEU A 314 7.60 39.53 -1.00
C LEU A 314 8.22 40.48 0.04
N ASP A 315 9.38 40.14 0.59
CA ASP A 315 10.11 40.98 1.56
C ASP A 315 11.13 41.87 0.85
N ALA A 316 10.77 43.12 0.60
CA ALA A 316 11.62 44.10 -0.10
C ALA A 316 13.04 44.23 0.49
N ARG A 317 13.19 44.04 1.81
CA ARG A 317 14.49 44.05 2.52
C ARG A 317 15.38 42.86 2.12
N SER A 318 14.79 41.71 1.82
CA SER A 318 15.49 40.50 1.37
C SER A 318 15.89 40.54 -0.11
N ARG A 319 15.35 41.44 -0.95
CA ARG A 319 15.73 41.53 -2.38
C ARG A 319 17.23 41.76 -2.61
N ARG A 320 17.93 42.38 -1.64
CA ARG A 320 19.40 42.55 -1.61
C ARG A 320 20.17 41.22 -1.63
N VAL A 321 19.53 40.10 -1.32
CA VAL A 321 20.09 38.75 -1.41
C VAL A 321 20.43 38.35 -2.84
N LEU A 322 19.70 38.84 -3.84
CA LEU A 322 19.90 38.49 -5.26
C LEU A 322 21.28 38.94 -5.80
N VAL A 323 21.89 39.95 -5.17
CA VAL A 323 23.25 40.44 -5.46
C VAL A 323 24.27 40.07 -4.38
N SER A 324 23.89 39.24 -3.40
CA SER A 324 24.78 38.83 -2.31
C SER A 324 25.65 37.65 -2.75
N PRO A 325 27.00 37.77 -2.76
CA PRO A 325 27.87 36.67 -3.17
C PRO A 325 27.66 35.43 -2.29
N TRP A 326 27.40 35.62 -0.99
CA TRP A 326 27.12 34.54 -0.04
C TRP A 326 25.88 33.72 -0.40
N ALA A 327 24.84 34.35 -0.97
CA ALA A 327 23.63 33.65 -1.38
C ALA A 327 23.91 32.73 -2.57
N TRP A 328 24.65 33.24 -3.56
CA TRP A 328 25.15 32.44 -4.68
C TRP A 328 26.14 31.36 -4.24
N THR A 329 26.99 31.60 -3.23
CA THR A 329 27.78 30.53 -2.59
C THR A 329 26.89 29.42 -2.03
N GLY A 330 25.75 29.79 -1.40
CA GLY A 330 24.75 28.82 -0.94
C GLY A 330 24.15 27.99 -2.08
N VAL A 331 23.83 28.62 -3.22
CA VAL A 331 23.35 27.91 -4.42
C VAL A 331 24.42 26.98 -4.99
N VAL A 332 25.67 27.44 -5.12
CA VAL A 332 26.79 26.62 -5.60
C VAL A 332 27.05 25.43 -4.67
N VAL A 333 27.01 25.60 -3.35
CA VAL A 333 27.14 24.50 -2.38
C VAL A 333 25.98 23.51 -2.49
N ALA A 334 24.74 23.98 -2.68
CA ALA A 334 23.59 23.10 -2.90
C ALA A 334 23.74 22.26 -4.18
N LEU A 335 24.16 22.88 -5.28
CA LEU A 335 24.40 22.21 -6.57
C LEU A 335 25.59 21.25 -6.50
N ALA A 336 26.69 21.62 -5.83
CA ALA A 336 27.86 20.76 -5.67
C ALA A 336 27.55 19.50 -4.85
N VAL A 337 26.72 19.63 -3.80
CA VAL A 337 26.26 18.47 -3.02
C VAL A 337 25.26 17.62 -3.82
N PHE A 338 24.37 18.23 -4.61
CA PHE A 338 23.40 17.51 -5.46
C PHE A 338 24.00 16.94 -6.76
N ALA A 339 25.22 17.34 -7.13
CA ALA A 339 25.88 16.99 -8.39
C ALA A 339 25.88 15.50 -8.76
N PRO A 340 26.05 14.52 -7.83
CA PRO A 340 26.01 13.09 -8.17
C PRO A 340 24.72 12.68 -8.91
N VAL A 341 23.57 13.23 -8.51
CA VAL A 341 22.26 12.92 -9.12
C VAL A 341 22.09 13.60 -10.48
N ILE A 342 22.72 14.77 -10.68
CA ILE A 342 22.78 15.46 -11.98
C ILE A 342 23.63 14.62 -12.95
N VAL A 343 24.83 14.18 -12.53
CA VAL A 343 25.72 13.33 -13.32
C VAL A 343 25.03 12.03 -13.70
N TRP A 344 24.39 11.35 -12.74
CA TRP A 344 23.63 10.12 -13.02
C TRP A 344 22.52 10.35 -14.04
N ASN A 345 21.76 11.45 -13.94
CA ASN A 345 20.70 11.74 -14.90
C ASN A 345 21.25 12.09 -16.29
N VAL A 346 22.38 12.80 -16.40
CA VAL A 346 23.06 13.06 -17.68
C VAL A 346 23.57 11.76 -18.33
N GLN A 347 23.99 10.78 -17.53
CA GLN A 347 24.42 9.45 -18.00
C GLN A 347 23.26 8.52 -18.40
N HIS A 348 22.02 8.83 -18.01
CA HIS A 348 20.84 7.99 -18.20
C HIS A 348 19.65 8.77 -18.80
N ASP A 349 19.90 9.60 -19.83
CA ASP A 349 18.88 10.30 -20.62
C ASP A 349 17.81 11.07 -19.81
N TRP A 350 18.21 11.62 -18.65
CA TRP A 350 17.36 12.29 -17.66
C TRP A 350 16.20 11.42 -17.14
N ALA A 351 16.41 10.11 -17.03
CA ALA A 351 15.41 9.12 -16.64
C ALA A 351 14.67 9.44 -15.33
N SER A 352 15.35 9.95 -14.30
CA SER A 352 14.67 10.26 -13.02
C SER A 352 13.73 11.46 -13.15
N PHE A 353 14.13 12.51 -13.87
CA PHE A 353 13.29 13.70 -14.03
C PHE A 353 12.13 13.46 -15.00
N THR A 354 12.34 12.68 -16.07
CA THR A 354 11.25 12.29 -17.00
C THR A 354 10.24 11.35 -16.33
N PHE A 355 10.69 10.43 -15.46
CA PHE A 355 9.84 9.59 -14.61
C PHE A 355 9.02 10.42 -13.61
N GLN A 356 9.66 11.34 -12.88
CA GLN A 356 8.98 12.16 -11.85
C GLN A 356 8.01 13.20 -12.44
N GLY A 357 8.33 13.76 -13.60
CA GLY A 357 7.52 14.79 -14.28
C GLY A 357 6.56 14.20 -15.32
N ALA A 358 7.01 14.16 -16.57
CA ALA A 358 6.16 13.92 -17.74
C ALA A 358 5.39 12.59 -17.66
N ARG A 359 6.05 11.48 -17.32
CA ARG A 359 5.43 10.15 -17.29
C ARG A 359 4.35 10.08 -16.20
N ARG A 360 4.64 10.57 -14.99
CA ARG A 360 3.71 10.58 -13.86
C ARG A 360 2.47 11.44 -14.10
N LEU A 361 2.61 12.58 -14.77
CA LEU A 361 1.47 13.44 -15.14
C LEU A 361 0.64 12.83 -16.26
N ALA A 362 1.26 12.16 -17.24
CA ALA A 362 0.56 11.49 -18.34
C ALA A 362 -0.22 10.24 -17.89
N THR A 363 0.30 9.46 -16.93
CA THR A 363 -0.38 8.26 -16.38
C THR A 363 -1.23 8.54 -15.13
N SER A 364 -1.53 9.81 -14.83
CA SER A 364 -2.39 10.16 -13.70
C SER A 364 -3.86 10.11 -14.11
N ASP A 365 -4.60 9.13 -13.58
CA ASP A 365 -6.07 9.16 -13.57
C ASP A 365 -6.55 10.51 -13.03
N ARG A 366 -7.41 11.20 -13.79
CA ARG A 366 -8.01 12.46 -13.33
C ARG A 366 -9.02 12.20 -12.23
N ARG A 367 -8.60 12.40 -10.98
CA ARG A 367 -9.40 12.16 -9.76
C ARG A 367 -9.41 13.41 -8.88
N PHE A 368 -10.58 13.75 -8.35
CA PHE A 368 -10.75 14.83 -7.38
C PHE A 368 -10.50 14.30 -5.97
N GLU A 369 -9.30 14.52 -5.45
CA GLU A 369 -8.79 13.95 -4.19
C GLU A 369 -8.52 15.05 -3.14
N PHE A 370 -8.99 16.29 -3.37
CA PHE A 370 -8.83 17.40 -2.44
C PHE A 370 -9.41 17.14 -1.02
N PRO A 371 -10.59 16.48 -0.85
CA PRO A 371 -11.07 16.11 0.49
C PRO A 371 -10.15 15.11 1.19
N GLN A 372 -9.60 14.16 0.45
CA GLN A 372 -8.64 13.16 0.94
C GLN A 372 -7.31 13.81 1.32
N PHE A 373 -6.85 14.80 0.55
CA PHE A 373 -5.70 15.63 0.87
C PHE A 373 -5.88 16.44 2.16
N LEU A 374 -7.08 16.99 2.42
CA LEU A 374 -7.39 17.63 3.70
C LEU A 374 -7.40 16.61 4.86
N LEU A 375 -7.96 15.41 4.67
CA LEU A 375 -7.89 14.34 5.67
C LEU A 375 -6.45 13.92 5.97
N TYR A 376 -5.58 13.84 4.95
CA TYR A 376 -4.15 13.56 5.12
C TYR A 376 -3.43 14.61 5.97
N ILE A 377 -3.74 15.90 5.78
CA ILE A 377 -3.24 16.97 6.66
C ILE A 377 -3.72 16.78 8.11
N LEU A 378 -5.01 16.47 8.30
CA LEU A 378 -5.57 16.22 9.64
C LEU A 378 -4.93 14.99 10.32
N ILE A 379 -4.50 13.97 9.56
CA ILE A 379 -3.80 12.79 10.08
C ILE A 379 -2.33 13.11 10.42
N ILE A 380 -1.58 13.80 9.54
CA ILE A 380 -0.17 14.17 9.74
C ILE A 380 0.00 15.00 11.01
N VAL A 381 -0.77 16.10 11.11
CA VAL A 381 -0.52 17.15 12.11
C VAL A 381 -1.46 17.04 13.32
N THR A 382 -2.54 16.26 13.23
CA THR A 382 -3.72 16.26 14.12
C THR A 382 -4.60 17.54 14.00
N PRO A 383 -5.93 17.45 14.17
CA PRO A 383 -6.83 18.61 14.12
C PRO A 383 -6.45 19.71 15.14
N TRP A 384 -5.97 19.30 16.32
CA TRP A 384 -5.55 20.22 17.38
C TRP A 384 -4.37 21.10 16.99
N ALA A 385 -3.40 20.58 16.23
CA ALA A 385 -2.29 21.38 15.75
C ALA A 385 -2.69 22.31 14.61
N VAL A 386 -3.60 21.89 13.73
CA VAL A 386 -4.17 22.77 12.68
C VAL A 386 -4.92 23.95 13.31
N ALA A 387 -5.75 23.68 14.33
CA ALA A 387 -6.40 24.73 15.13
C ALA A 387 -5.38 25.59 15.92
N GLY A 388 -4.31 24.97 16.43
CA GLY A 388 -3.17 25.65 17.06
C GLY A 388 -2.50 26.65 16.13
N LEU A 389 -2.13 26.22 14.92
CA LEU A 389 -1.54 27.06 13.87
C LEU A 389 -2.49 28.19 13.47
N GLY A 390 -3.75 27.87 13.16
CA GLY A 390 -4.76 28.85 12.76
C GLY A 390 -5.00 29.93 13.83
N SER A 391 -5.15 29.55 15.10
CA SER A 391 -5.33 30.50 16.21
C SER A 391 -4.07 31.33 16.52
N SER A 392 -2.89 30.82 16.19
CA SER A 392 -1.61 31.51 16.34
C SER A 392 -1.37 32.53 15.22
N LEU A 393 -1.59 32.12 13.96
CA LEU A 393 -1.58 32.97 12.77
C LEU A 393 -2.61 34.11 12.90
N ALA A 394 -3.84 33.78 13.31
CA ALA A 394 -4.92 34.76 13.49
C ALA A 394 -4.62 35.79 14.60
N ARG A 395 -3.96 35.38 15.69
CA ARG A 395 -3.54 36.33 16.74
C ARG A 395 -2.41 37.24 16.24
N SER A 396 -1.37 36.66 15.65
CA SER A 396 -0.24 37.44 15.11
C SER A 396 -0.73 38.45 14.06
N ARG A 397 -1.68 38.07 13.20
CA ARG A 397 -2.34 38.98 12.24
C ARG A 397 -3.13 40.12 12.91
N ARG A 398 -3.72 39.90 14.09
CA ARG A 398 -4.38 40.96 14.88
C ARG A 398 -3.36 41.85 15.59
N GLU A 399 -2.33 41.27 16.20
CA GLU A 399 -1.25 41.99 16.89
C GLU A 399 -0.45 42.88 15.93
N MET A 400 -0.17 42.42 14.72
CA MET A 400 0.45 43.24 13.66
C MET A 400 -0.48 44.29 13.02
N ARG A 401 -1.80 44.18 13.22
CA ARG A 401 -2.80 45.16 12.76
C ARG A 401 -3.19 46.17 13.85
N ALA A 402 -2.75 45.98 15.09
CA ALA A 402 -2.95 46.95 16.15
C ALA A 402 -2.13 48.23 15.87
N PRO A 403 -2.65 49.44 16.14
CA PRO A 403 -1.93 50.68 15.92
C PRO A 403 -0.52 50.69 16.51
N ALA A 404 0.39 51.40 15.83
CA ALA A 404 1.68 51.73 16.42
C ALA A 404 1.45 52.63 17.65
N ARG A 405 2.10 52.33 18.76
CA ARG A 405 2.02 53.14 20.00
C ARG A 405 3.04 54.28 20.04
N SER A 406 3.80 54.44 18.95
CA SER A 406 4.88 55.39 18.75
C SER A 406 4.97 55.71 17.26
N ALA A 407 5.35 56.93 16.90
CA ALA A 407 5.59 57.30 15.49
C ALA A 407 6.87 56.68 14.91
N THR A 408 7.81 56.27 15.77
CA THR A 408 9.07 55.64 15.38
C THR A 408 8.90 54.16 14.97
N PRO A 409 9.56 53.70 13.88
CA PRO A 409 9.54 52.29 13.49
C PRO A 409 10.20 51.38 14.54
N ASP A 410 9.41 50.48 15.14
CA ASP A 410 9.86 49.47 16.09
C ASP A 410 10.56 48.30 15.34
N PRO A 411 11.89 48.12 15.47
CA PRO A 411 12.62 47.08 14.74
C PRO A 411 12.32 45.66 15.25
N ALA A 412 11.80 45.51 16.48
CA ALA A 412 11.34 44.22 16.98
C ALA A 412 10.00 43.85 16.33
N ARG A 413 9.10 44.81 16.10
CA ARG A 413 7.87 44.58 15.30
C ARG A 413 8.17 44.23 13.83
N ASP A 414 9.11 44.91 13.17
CA ASP A 414 9.51 44.52 11.79
C ASP A 414 10.06 43.08 11.78
N THR A 415 10.97 42.77 12.71
CA THR A 415 11.56 41.42 12.83
C THR A 415 10.48 40.36 13.08
N ALA A 416 9.52 40.62 13.97
CA ALA A 416 8.38 39.72 14.21
C ALA A 416 7.48 39.56 12.98
N ARG A 417 7.20 40.65 12.25
CA ARG A 417 6.42 40.63 11.00
C ARG A 417 7.12 39.83 9.89
N ARG A 418 8.44 39.99 9.73
CA ARG A 418 9.24 39.22 8.76
C ARG A 418 9.29 37.73 9.14
N ARG A 419 9.37 37.40 10.44
CA ARG A 419 9.26 36.01 10.95
C ARG A 419 7.89 35.38 10.70
N TRP A 420 6.81 36.15 10.89
CA TRP A 420 5.46 35.67 10.56
C TRP A 420 5.33 35.36 9.07
N TRP A 421 5.78 36.26 8.19
CA TRP A 421 5.78 36.03 6.74
C TRP A 421 6.65 34.85 6.33
N PHE A 422 7.80 34.62 7.00
CA PHE A 422 8.64 33.46 6.74
C PHE A 422 7.88 32.16 7.02
N VAL A 423 7.25 32.01 8.19
CA VAL A 423 6.42 30.83 8.49
C VAL A 423 5.30 30.66 7.46
N VAL A 424 4.61 31.74 7.09
CA VAL A 424 3.50 31.70 6.12
C VAL A 424 3.98 31.26 4.74
N VAL A 425 5.05 31.84 4.20
CA VAL A 425 5.55 31.51 2.85
C VAL A 425 6.14 30.09 2.80
N PHE A 426 6.98 29.72 3.78
CA PHE A 426 7.59 28.39 3.85
C PHE A 426 6.59 27.27 4.23
N THR A 427 5.37 27.61 4.66
CA THR A 427 4.26 26.65 4.76
C THR A 427 3.43 26.63 3.48
N LEU A 428 2.94 27.78 3.01
CA LEU A 428 1.93 27.84 1.95
C LEU A 428 2.49 27.58 0.54
N VAL A 429 3.72 28.01 0.21
CA VAL A 429 4.28 27.78 -1.13
C VAL A 429 4.55 26.28 -1.38
N PRO A 430 5.19 25.53 -0.46
CA PRO A 430 5.29 24.07 -0.60
C PRO A 430 3.93 23.38 -0.55
N LEU A 431 2.98 23.86 0.27
CA LEU A 431 1.66 23.24 0.39
C LEU A 431 0.84 23.40 -0.90
N ALA A 432 0.92 24.55 -1.57
CA ALA A 432 0.25 24.82 -2.85
C ALA A 432 0.68 23.82 -3.95
N ALA A 433 1.96 23.42 -3.97
CA ALA A 433 2.49 22.44 -4.91
C ALA A 433 1.86 21.04 -4.79
N PHE A 434 1.19 20.73 -3.67
CA PHE A 434 0.39 19.50 -3.50
C PHE A 434 -1.12 19.76 -3.46
N ALA A 435 -1.54 20.91 -2.95
CA ALA A 435 -2.94 21.30 -2.83
C ALA A 435 -3.59 21.65 -4.19
N VAL A 436 -2.83 22.22 -5.14
CA VAL A 436 -3.36 22.53 -6.47
C VAL A 436 -3.48 21.26 -7.33
N PRO A 437 -2.49 20.36 -7.42
CA PRO A 437 -2.67 19.11 -8.16
C PRO A 437 -3.74 18.17 -7.61
N SER A 438 -4.08 18.22 -6.30
CA SER A 438 -5.06 17.30 -5.69
C SER A 438 -6.51 17.50 -6.17
N PHE A 439 -6.80 18.60 -6.88
CA PHE A 439 -8.06 18.76 -7.61
C PHE A 439 -8.19 17.82 -8.82
N TRP A 440 -7.07 17.29 -9.34
CA TRP A 440 -7.04 16.50 -10.58
C TRP A 440 -6.16 15.24 -10.53
N SER A 441 -5.46 14.97 -9.42
CA SER A 441 -4.52 13.86 -9.29
C SER A 441 -4.47 13.29 -7.87
N ALA A 442 -4.12 12.01 -7.75
CA ALA A 442 -4.00 11.34 -6.47
C ALA A 442 -2.79 11.85 -5.66
N THR A 443 -3.01 12.16 -4.38
CA THR A 443 -1.94 12.51 -3.43
C THR A 443 -1.59 11.33 -2.53
N LYS A 444 -0.39 11.34 -1.92
CA LYS A 444 0.00 10.37 -0.88
C LYS A 444 0.04 11.05 0.48
N LEU A 445 -0.42 10.34 1.51
CA LEU A 445 -0.49 10.79 2.91
C LEU A 445 0.77 11.55 3.35
N HIS A 446 1.97 10.99 3.17
CA HIS A 446 3.20 11.57 3.70
C HIS A 446 3.73 12.82 2.97
N TRP A 447 3.23 13.16 1.78
CA TRP A 447 3.85 14.19 0.91
C TRP A 447 3.94 15.60 1.52
N THR A 448 3.00 15.99 2.38
CA THR A 448 3.03 17.32 3.03
C THR A 448 3.80 17.34 4.35
N GLY A 449 4.26 16.20 4.85
CA GLY A 449 4.81 16.06 6.21
C GLY A 449 5.92 17.06 6.58
N PRO A 450 7.01 17.16 5.79
CA PRO A 450 8.13 18.08 6.09
C PRO A 450 7.74 19.57 6.09
N ILE A 451 6.70 19.96 5.35
CA ILE A 451 6.23 21.35 5.23
C ILE A 451 5.86 21.92 6.62
N TRP A 452 5.24 21.08 7.46
CA TRP A 452 4.73 21.48 8.77
C TRP A 452 5.84 21.84 9.77
N LEU A 453 7.12 21.51 9.49
CA LEU A 453 8.28 21.97 10.26
C LEU A 453 8.35 23.50 10.33
N ALA A 454 7.95 24.21 9.27
CA ALA A 454 7.92 25.67 9.24
C ALA A 454 6.90 26.23 10.25
N GLY A 455 5.73 25.58 10.37
CA GLY A 455 4.62 25.98 11.25
C GLY A 455 4.73 25.52 12.71
N LEU A 456 5.57 24.52 13.02
CA LEU A 456 5.73 23.96 14.37
C LEU A 456 5.91 25.01 15.49
N PRO A 457 6.75 26.06 15.37
CA PRO A 457 6.91 27.06 16.43
C PRO A 457 5.61 27.83 16.70
N MET A 458 4.80 28.09 15.66
CA MET A 458 3.51 28.78 15.82
C MET A 458 2.45 27.89 16.46
N ILE A 459 2.46 26.58 16.17
CA ILE A 459 1.64 25.58 16.86
C ILE A 459 2.01 25.53 18.35
N ALA A 460 3.31 25.43 18.66
CA ALA A 460 3.85 25.41 20.02
C ALA A 460 3.60 26.71 20.82
N ALA A 461 3.46 27.85 20.13
CA ALA A 461 3.09 29.15 20.70
C ALA A 461 1.56 29.33 20.89
N SER A 462 0.72 28.38 20.46
CA SER A 462 -0.73 28.49 20.61
C SER A 462 -1.19 28.40 22.08
N PRO A 463 -2.30 29.07 22.48
CA PRO A 463 -2.78 29.07 23.86
C PRO A 463 -3.34 27.73 24.33
N GLY A 464 -3.61 26.78 23.42
CA GLY A 464 -4.08 25.44 23.77
C GLY A 464 -3.18 24.73 24.78
N ALA A 465 -1.86 24.94 24.66
CA ALA A 465 -0.84 24.44 25.60
C ALA A 465 -0.73 25.26 26.91
N ALA A 466 -1.66 26.18 27.19
CA ALA A 466 -1.57 27.13 28.32
C ALA A 466 -2.93 27.66 28.86
N VAL A 467 -4.07 27.08 28.48
CA VAL A 467 -5.41 27.72 28.63
C VAL A 467 -5.79 28.13 30.07
N ARG A 468 -5.32 27.42 31.10
CA ARG A 468 -5.90 27.49 32.46
C ARG A 468 -5.21 28.40 33.49
N SER A 469 -4.08 29.04 33.20
CA SER A 469 -3.43 29.96 34.17
C SER A 469 -4.02 31.39 34.16
N ARG A 470 -4.09 32.01 32.98
CA ARG A 470 -4.41 33.45 32.82
C ARG A 470 -5.82 33.88 33.27
N ARG A 471 -6.74 32.95 33.53
CA ARG A 471 -8.09 33.30 34.03
C ARG A 471 -8.12 33.71 35.50
N ARG A 472 -7.04 33.49 36.29
CA ARG A 472 -6.92 33.97 37.69
C ARG A 472 -6.12 35.27 37.85
N GLU A 473 -5.22 35.61 36.92
CA GLU A 473 -4.40 36.83 37.00
C GLU A 473 -5.18 38.12 36.71
N ARG A 474 -6.42 38.00 36.19
CA ARG A 474 -7.29 39.13 35.88
C ARG A 474 -8.08 39.63 37.09
N ASP A 475 -8.27 38.77 38.10
CA ASP A 475 -9.09 39.04 39.29
C ASP A 475 -8.27 39.56 40.50
N LEU A 476 -6.94 39.61 40.37
CA LEU A 476 -6.04 40.08 41.41
C LEU A 476 -5.93 41.62 41.42
N ARG A 477 -6.34 42.24 42.52
CA ARG A 477 -6.30 43.69 42.78
C ARG A 477 -4.87 44.27 42.56
N PRO A 478 -4.74 45.51 42.05
CA PRO A 478 -3.47 46.04 41.53
C PRO A 478 -2.29 46.03 42.52
N ARG A 479 -2.52 46.23 43.83
CA ARG A 479 -1.45 46.18 44.85
C ARG A 479 -0.68 44.84 44.84
N ALA A 480 -1.33 43.72 44.56
CA ALA A 480 -0.68 42.39 44.50
C ALA A 480 0.31 42.23 43.33
N ARG A 481 0.23 43.07 42.29
CA ARG A 481 1.16 42.99 41.14
C ARG A 481 2.52 43.64 41.43
N ALA A 482 2.60 44.59 42.35
CA ALA A 482 3.85 45.26 42.71
C ALA A 482 4.84 44.31 43.43
N ASP A 483 4.37 43.61 44.48
CA ASP A 483 5.18 42.67 45.26
C ASP A 483 5.74 41.51 44.40
N LEU A 484 4.94 41.01 43.45
CA LEU A 484 5.38 39.96 42.54
C LEU A 484 6.52 40.43 41.62
N GLY A 485 6.48 41.68 41.15
CA GLY A 485 7.57 42.28 40.37
C GLY A 485 8.86 42.41 41.19
N ALA A 486 8.77 42.91 42.42
CA ALA A 486 9.91 43.09 43.31
C ALA A 486 10.59 41.75 43.69
N ARG A 487 9.81 40.67 43.87
CA ARG A 487 10.35 39.33 44.17
C ARG A 487 10.96 38.66 42.93
N ALA A 488 10.37 38.82 41.75
CA ALA A 488 10.91 38.25 40.50
C ALA A 488 12.32 38.79 40.18
N ALA A 489 12.55 40.09 40.38
CA ALA A 489 13.84 40.73 40.11
C ALA A 489 15.02 40.14 40.92
N ARG A 490 14.76 39.64 42.14
CA ARG A 490 15.81 39.05 43.00
C ARG A 490 16.18 37.61 42.63
N ALA A 491 15.29 36.88 41.96
CA ALA A 491 15.53 35.48 41.57
C ALA A 491 16.41 35.34 40.31
N ASP A 492 16.32 36.28 39.35
CA ASP A 492 16.99 36.16 38.05
C ASP A 492 18.53 36.32 38.13
N GLY A 493 19.04 36.98 39.18
CA GLY A 493 20.48 37.17 39.40
C GLY A 493 21.25 35.85 39.58
N GLY A 494 20.69 34.91 40.35
CA GLY A 494 21.35 33.62 40.63
C GLY A 494 21.43 32.69 39.42
N LEU A 495 20.47 32.74 38.50
CA LEU A 495 20.47 31.88 37.30
C LEU A 495 21.51 32.31 36.26
N ARG A 496 21.79 33.62 36.15
CA ARG A 496 22.75 34.15 35.17
C ARG A 496 24.16 33.59 35.36
N VAL A 497 24.61 33.42 36.61
CA VAL A 497 25.95 32.88 36.93
C VAL A 497 26.09 31.43 36.44
N ARG A 498 25.10 30.56 36.70
CA ARG A 498 25.14 29.15 36.28
C ARG A 498 24.97 28.96 34.76
N ALA A 499 24.22 29.84 34.09
CA ALA A 499 24.02 29.77 32.64
C ALA A 499 25.32 30.08 31.85
N VAL A 500 26.16 31.00 32.33
CA VAL A 500 27.41 31.38 31.64
C VAL A 500 28.43 30.24 31.64
N LEU A 501 28.58 29.50 32.74
CA LEU A 501 29.51 28.37 32.84
C LEU A 501 29.27 27.30 31.77
N LEU A 502 28.03 26.85 31.60
CA LEU A 502 27.66 25.86 30.58
C LEU A 502 27.87 26.34 29.13
N SER A 503 27.83 27.65 28.89
CA SER A 503 28.08 28.21 27.55
C SER A 503 29.55 28.24 27.14
N ARG A 504 30.48 28.23 28.11
CA ARG A 504 31.93 28.39 27.86
C ARG A 504 32.64 27.07 27.57
N VAL A 505 32.21 25.97 28.20
CA VAL A 505 32.73 24.61 27.91
C VAL A 505 32.55 24.23 26.44
N TRP A 506 31.46 24.69 25.80
CA TRP A 506 31.13 24.39 24.40
C TRP A 506 31.67 25.40 23.37
N SER A 507 32.54 26.35 23.79
CA SER A 507 33.02 27.42 22.91
C SER A 507 34.54 27.68 22.94
N GLY A 508 35.32 26.90 23.69
CA GLY A 508 36.77 26.73 23.47
C GLY A 508 37.63 27.99 23.61
N ARG A 509 37.24 28.95 24.45
CA ARG A 509 38.01 30.19 24.70
C ARG A 509 38.67 30.19 26.09
N PRO A 510 39.93 30.63 26.22
CA PRO A 510 40.56 30.84 27.53
C PRO A 510 39.88 31.98 28.31
N ALA A 511 40.05 31.98 29.64
CA ALA A 511 39.42 32.95 30.53
C ALA A 511 40.32 34.19 30.75
N PRO A 512 39.74 35.42 30.76
CA PRO A 512 40.42 36.59 31.30
C PRO A 512 40.42 36.55 32.84
N ALA A 513 41.47 37.12 33.45
CA ALA A 513 41.55 37.26 34.91
C ALA A 513 40.50 38.26 35.44
N PRO A 514 39.94 38.04 36.65
CA PRO A 514 38.90 38.91 37.20
C PRO A 514 39.48 40.17 37.83
N CYS A 515 39.28 41.32 37.19
CA CYS A 515 39.46 42.62 37.85
C CYS A 515 38.29 42.87 38.82
N LEU A 516 38.57 42.93 40.12
CA LEU A 516 37.60 43.30 41.15
C LEU A 516 37.69 44.81 41.44
N SER A 517 36.65 45.55 41.09
CA SER A 517 36.45 46.92 41.56
C SER A 517 35.79 46.89 42.94
N ALA A 518 36.50 47.33 43.98
CA ALA A 518 36.01 47.34 45.36
C ALA A 518 36.35 48.65 46.07
N ASP A 519 35.54 49.68 45.84
CA ASP A 519 35.58 50.91 46.63
C ASP A 519 34.98 50.68 48.03
N ARG A 520 35.83 50.53 49.06
CA ARG A 520 35.89 51.46 50.20
C ARG A 520 36.81 51.01 51.36
N MET A 521 37.66 51.97 51.77
CA MET A 521 38.10 52.28 53.15
C MET A 521 39.17 51.42 53.85
N ALA A 522 39.90 52.13 54.72
CA ALA A 522 40.84 51.68 55.78
C ALA A 522 42.17 51.00 55.38
N ARG A 523 43.24 51.81 55.33
CA ARG A 523 44.59 51.41 55.83
C ARG A 523 44.59 51.52 57.36
N PRO A 524 45.47 50.84 58.11
CA PRO A 524 46.87 51.30 58.25
C PRO A 524 47.90 50.43 57.54
N ALA A 525 49.20 50.75 57.70
CA ALA A 525 50.31 50.03 57.09
C ALA A 525 51.43 49.71 58.09
N GLY A 526 52.12 48.60 57.81
CA GLY A 526 53.35 48.11 58.45
C GLY A 526 53.56 46.64 58.03
N ALA A 527 54.72 46.01 58.18
CA ALA A 527 56.11 46.45 58.35
C ALA A 527 56.99 45.17 58.26
N GLY A 528 58.29 45.28 57.99
CA GLY A 528 59.20 44.12 57.79
C GLY A 528 59.26 43.67 56.31
N ALA A 529 60.39 43.25 55.72
CA ALA A 529 61.62 42.57 56.20
C ALA A 529 61.36 41.13 56.70
N GLY A 530 62.20 40.12 56.42
CA GLY A 530 63.46 40.03 55.65
C GLY A 530 63.52 38.76 54.77
N ASN A 531 64.44 38.54 53.82
CA ASN A 531 65.91 38.66 53.80
C ASN A 531 66.66 37.41 54.35
N ARG A 532 67.21 36.58 53.44
CA ARG A 532 68.19 35.47 53.64
C ARG A 532 67.69 34.23 54.42
N GLY A 533 68.25 33.02 54.25
CA GLY A 533 69.11 32.52 53.16
C GLY A 533 70.17 31.46 53.56
N ARG A 534 70.44 30.50 52.64
CA ARG A 534 71.57 29.53 52.58
C ARG A 534 71.66 28.39 53.62
N GLY A 535 72.22 27.26 53.17
CA GLY A 535 72.45 25.98 53.89
C GLY A 535 71.92 24.79 53.07
N ALA A 536 72.67 23.93 52.37
CA ALA A 536 73.93 23.18 52.60
C ALA A 536 73.66 21.71 53.07
N GLY A 537 74.47 20.75 52.57
CA GLY A 537 74.19 19.30 52.58
C GLY A 537 73.76 18.83 51.17
N ARG A 538 74.48 18.02 50.37
CA ARG A 538 75.45 16.91 50.54
C ARG A 538 74.83 15.54 50.83
N ASP A 539 75.39 14.54 50.13
CA ASP A 539 75.38 13.09 50.37
C ASP A 539 74.19 12.16 49.98
N ARG A 540 74.57 11.11 49.22
CA ARG A 540 74.10 9.70 49.20
C ARG A 540 72.78 9.30 48.49
N ALA A 541 72.96 8.42 47.50
CA ALA A 541 71.99 7.42 46.98
C ALA A 541 71.92 6.19 47.94
N PRO A 542 71.09 5.12 47.74
CA PRO A 542 70.27 4.71 46.59
C PRO A 542 68.76 4.54 46.99
N ALA A 543 67.83 3.78 46.39
CA ALA A 543 67.93 2.47 45.72
C ALA A 543 66.64 2.01 44.96
N ARG A 544 66.81 0.96 44.12
CA ARG A 544 65.92 -0.19 43.79
C ARG A 544 64.40 0.08 43.70
N GLY A 545 63.67 -0.30 42.64
CA GLY A 545 63.97 -1.06 41.41
C GLY A 545 62.66 -1.57 40.78
N ARG A 546 62.60 -2.26 39.63
CA ARG A 546 63.60 -2.59 38.60
C ARG A 546 62.83 -2.85 37.28
N ARG A 547 63.37 -2.49 36.12
CA ARG A 547 62.81 -2.86 34.79
C ARG A 547 63.51 -4.11 34.21
N SER A 548 63.02 -4.54 33.04
CA SER A 548 63.64 -5.35 31.96
C SER A 548 63.59 -6.88 31.96
N ARG A 549 62.84 -7.40 30.97
CA ARG A 549 63.22 -8.38 29.92
C ARG A 549 64.28 -9.47 30.21
N GLN A 550 63.87 -10.73 30.02
CA GLN A 550 64.58 -11.90 29.44
C GLN A 550 63.61 -13.12 29.55
N ALA A 551 63.78 -14.29 28.93
CA ALA A 551 64.33 -14.75 27.64
C ALA A 551 63.95 -16.26 27.49
N GLN A 552 64.21 -16.90 26.34
CA GLN A 552 63.85 -18.32 26.09
C GLN A 552 64.90 -19.32 26.60
N HIS A 553 64.46 -20.54 27.00
CA HIS A 553 65.10 -21.88 26.87
C HIS A 553 64.51 -22.86 27.91
N ARG A 554 64.43 -24.20 27.77
CA ARG A 554 64.68 -25.28 26.77
C ARG A 554 63.61 -26.39 27.07
N ARG A 555 63.29 -27.44 26.30
CA ARG A 555 63.72 -28.10 25.02
C ARG A 555 62.41 -28.73 24.43
N ARG A 556 62.28 -29.74 23.55
CA ARG A 556 63.17 -30.68 22.79
C ARG A 556 62.46 -31.10 21.46
N ASP A 557 63.12 -31.98 20.71
CA ASP A 557 62.81 -32.62 19.42
C ASP A 557 61.49 -33.44 19.35
N GLY A 558 60.99 -33.72 18.11
CA GLY A 558 59.98 -34.75 17.86
C GLY A 558 59.23 -34.66 16.51
N LEU A 559 59.56 -35.51 15.53
CA LEU A 559 58.78 -35.71 14.28
C LEU A 559 57.65 -36.74 14.48
N LEU A 560 56.49 -36.58 13.82
CA LEU A 560 55.89 -37.56 12.89
C LEU A 560 54.42 -37.24 12.46
N ARG A 561 54.01 -37.90 11.36
CA ARG A 561 52.63 -38.07 10.82
C ARG A 561 52.01 -39.39 11.39
N PRO A 562 50.77 -39.80 11.04
CA PRO A 562 49.47 -39.08 11.03
C PRO A 562 48.29 -39.94 11.61
N ALA A 563 47.06 -39.39 11.50
CA ALA A 563 45.80 -40.10 11.19
C ALA A 563 44.95 -40.85 12.27
N ARG A 564 43.64 -40.56 12.18
CA ARG A 564 42.46 -41.46 12.27
C ARG A 564 42.02 -42.12 13.61
N ARG A 565 40.70 -41.94 13.85
CA ARG A 565 39.64 -42.89 14.31
C ARG A 565 39.10 -42.84 15.76
N ARG A 566 37.75 -42.74 15.79
CA ARG A 566 36.74 -43.42 16.64
C ARG A 566 36.58 -43.03 18.13
N ARG A 567 35.32 -42.72 18.47
CA ARG A 567 34.71 -42.92 19.80
C ARG A 567 34.01 -44.30 19.88
N PRO A 568 34.01 -45.02 21.02
CA PRO A 568 32.92 -45.92 21.41
C PRO A 568 31.73 -45.11 21.99
N ARG A 569 30.44 -45.51 22.05
CA ARG A 569 29.64 -46.77 22.06
C ARG A 569 29.25 -47.34 23.44
N HIS A 570 28.01 -47.87 23.47
CA HIS A 570 27.30 -48.64 24.52
C HIS A 570 26.54 -47.81 25.58
N ARG A 571 25.35 -48.23 26.08
CA ARG A 571 24.47 -49.38 25.72
C ARG A 571 22.99 -49.13 26.15
N GLU A 572 22.04 -49.77 25.47
CA GLU A 572 20.65 -49.99 25.95
C GLU A 572 20.57 -51.29 26.79
N PRO A 573 19.40 -51.63 27.39
CA PRO A 573 18.51 -52.58 26.69
C PRO A 573 16.99 -52.32 26.79
N ALA A 574 16.22 -52.98 25.91
CA ALA A 574 14.74 -53.10 25.91
C ALA A 574 14.32 -54.49 26.52
N PRO A 575 13.18 -55.20 26.24
CA PRO A 575 12.14 -55.10 25.18
C PRO A 575 10.67 -55.07 25.71
N VAL A 576 9.59 -55.19 24.89
CA VAL A 576 8.91 -56.47 24.52
C VAL A 576 7.80 -56.25 23.44
N LEU A 577 7.86 -57.00 22.32
CA LEU A 577 6.76 -57.61 21.48
C LEU A 577 5.49 -56.81 21.05
N ARG A 578 4.80 -56.99 19.88
CA ARG A 578 4.93 -57.74 18.59
C ARG A 578 3.77 -57.24 17.66
N ARG A 579 3.83 -57.06 16.32
CA ARG A 579 3.80 -58.08 15.22
C ARG A 579 3.85 -57.41 13.81
N ARG A 580 4.51 -58.11 12.86
CA ARG A 580 4.30 -58.25 11.38
C ARG A 580 4.08 -57.03 10.44
N ARG A 581 4.73 -57.12 9.26
CA ARG A 581 4.41 -56.43 7.99
C ARG A 581 3.40 -57.22 7.14
N ALA A 582 2.83 -56.58 6.12
CA ALA A 582 2.39 -57.19 4.86
C ALA A 582 2.64 -56.19 3.70
N ASP A 583 2.89 -56.70 2.48
CA ASP A 583 3.24 -55.89 1.30
C ASP A 583 2.05 -55.74 0.34
N VAL A 584 1.90 -54.57 -0.29
CA VAL A 584 1.12 -54.38 -1.54
C VAL A 584 1.88 -53.44 -2.49
N ARG A 585 1.82 -53.74 -3.79
CA ARG A 585 2.53 -53.04 -4.87
C ARG A 585 1.78 -51.77 -5.30
N VAL A 586 2.51 -50.77 -5.80
CA VAL A 586 1.97 -49.79 -6.76
C VAL A 586 2.39 -50.21 -8.16
N LEU A 587 1.43 -50.39 -9.06
CA LEU A 587 1.65 -50.69 -10.47
C LEU A 587 1.87 -49.39 -11.26
N VAL A 588 2.84 -49.40 -12.16
CA VAL A 588 2.99 -48.40 -13.22
C VAL A 588 2.94 -49.15 -14.56
N PRO A 589 1.93 -48.92 -15.42
CA PRO A 589 1.88 -49.54 -16.73
C PRO A 589 2.92 -48.90 -17.66
N ALA A 590 3.59 -49.72 -18.49
CA ALA A 590 4.67 -49.28 -19.36
C ALA A 590 4.38 -49.60 -20.83
N ALA A 591 4.45 -48.57 -21.68
CA ALA A 591 4.62 -48.67 -23.13
C ALA A 591 5.33 -47.39 -23.62
N GLY A 592 6.28 -47.44 -24.57
CA GLY A 592 6.83 -48.63 -25.22
C GLY A 592 7.61 -48.31 -26.50
N VAL A 593 8.67 -47.49 -26.44
CA VAL A 593 9.46 -47.10 -27.63
C VAL A 593 10.95 -47.41 -27.43
N ARG A 594 11.57 -48.01 -28.46
CA ARG A 594 12.95 -48.53 -28.45
C ARG A 594 14.00 -47.41 -28.58
N ARG A 595 15.20 -47.64 -28.02
CA ARG A 595 16.45 -46.95 -28.38
C ARG A 595 17.47 -47.97 -28.92
N PRO A 596 18.23 -47.67 -29.98
CA PRO A 596 19.50 -48.33 -30.27
C PRO A 596 20.57 -47.91 -29.26
N ARG A 597 21.61 -48.73 -29.07
CA ARG A 597 22.89 -48.33 -28.45
C ARG A 597 23.92 -47.99 -29.53
N PRO A 598 24.91 -47.14 -29.25
CA PRO A 598 26.09 -46.97 -30.11
C PRO A 598 27.12 -48.09 -29.88
N ASP A 599 28.03 -48.28 -30.83
CA ASP A 599 29.26 -49.08 -30.69
C ASP A 599 30.43 -48.38 -31.44
N PRO A 600 31.72 -48.58 -31.07
CA PRO A 600 32.79 -47.62 -31.39
C PRO A 600 33.75 -48.01 -32.53
N GLY A 601 34.42 -47.01 -33.16
CA GLY A 601 35.39 -47.24 -34.24
C GLY A 601 36.53 -46.21 -34.38
N ARG A 602 37.72 -46.57 -33.89
CA ARG A 602 39.10 -46.22 -34.34
C ARG A 602 39.50 -44.76 -34.76
N ALA A 603 40.42 -44.22 -33.94
CA ALA A 603 41.76 -43.69 -34.30
C ALA A 603 41.98 -42.50 -35.28
N GLN A 604 42.42 -41.37 -34.69
CA GLN A 604 43.57 -40.49 -35.02
C GLN A 604 44.45 -40.76 -36.27
N PRO A 605 45.01 -39.70 -36.93
CA PRO A 605 46.13 -38.95 -36.31
C PRO A 605 46.36 -37.44 -36.62
N ARG A 606 46.94 -36.76 -35.61
CA ARG A 606 47.98 -35.69 -35.61
C ARG A 606 47.86 -34.37 -36.42
N ARG A 607 48.49 -33.32 -35.84
CA ARG A 607 48.73 -31.97 -36.40
C ARG A 607 49.93 -31.94 -37.38
N PRO A 608 50.16 -30.82 -38.06
CA PRO A 608 51.39 -30.07 -37.76
C PRO A 608 51.17 -28.57 -37.41
N ARG A 609 52.25 -27.90 -36.98
CA ARG A 609 52.41 -26.44 -36.93
C ARG A 609 53.32 -26.02 -38.09
N GLY A 610 53.14 -24.82 -38.65
CA GLY A 610 54.06 -24.23 -39.63
C GLY A 610 54.02 -22.70 -39.60
N ARG A 611 55.13 -22.04 -39.95
CA ARG A 611 55.30 -20.58 -40.00
C ARG A 611 56.18 -20.21 -41.21
N THR A 612 56.16 -18.92 -41.55
CA THR A 612 57.15 -18.14 -42.37
C THR A 612 57.21 -18.23 -43.91
N ARG A 613 57.07 -17.02 -44.51
CA ARG A 613 57.83 -16.39 -45.62
C ARG A 613 57.48 -16.69 -47.10
N GLY A 614 57.54 -15.61 -47.89
CA GLY A 614 57.44 -15.55 -49.37
C GLY A 614 56.01 -15.25 -49.88
N GLY A 615 55.74 -14.23 -50.73
CA GLY A 615 56.51 -13.01 -51.05
C GLY A 615 56.34 -12.50 -52.49
N THR A 616 55.80 -11.28 -52.69
CA THR A 616 55.64 -10.53 -53.98
C THR A 616 54.71 -11.18 -55.02
N ARG A 617 53.98 -10.48 -55.90
CA ARG A 617 53.57 -9.05 -56.14
C ARG A 617 52.01 -9.07 -56.30
N ASP A 618 51.19 -8.01 -56.27
CA ASP A 618 51.32 -6.62 -56.77
C ASP A 618 50.93 -5.52 -55.73
N THR A 619 50.83 -4.27 -56.20
CA THR A 619 50.88 -3.00 -55.42
C THR A 619 50.10 -1.85 -56.11
N PRO A 620 49.80 -0.70 -55.47
CA PRO A 620 49.48 -0.45 -54.05
C PRO A 620 48.30 0.54 -53.80
N ARG A 621 47.95 0.69 -52.51
CA ARG A 621 47.41 1.86 -51.75
C ARG A 621 47.46 3.26 -52.40
N PRO A 622 46.52 4.20 -52.06
CA PRO A 622 46.39 4.74 -50.69
C PRO A 622 44.94 4.94 -50.20
N GLY A 623 44.74 5.72 -49.12
CA GLY A 623 43.43 6.02 -48.55
C GLY A 623 43.40 7.27 -47.68
N ALA A 624 42.21 7.59 -47.16
CA ALA A 624 41.83 8.72 -46.29
C ALA A 624 41.99 10.14 -46.88
N HIS A 625 40.86 10.85 -47.08
CA HIS A 625 40.60 12.18 -46.49
C HIS A 625 39.17 12.73 -46.75
N ALA A 626 38.67 13.47 -45.77
CA ALA A 626 37.84 14.71 -45.82
C ALA A 626 36.55 14.88 -46.69
N ARG A 627 35.51 15.38 -45.99
CA ARG A 627 34.63 16.55 -46.30
C ARG A 627 34.17 16.86 -47.75
N ALA A 628 32.85 16.78 -47.98
CA ALA A 628 31.95 17.86 -48.46
C ALA A 628 30.49 17.33 -48.37
N GLN A 629 29.42 18.03 -48.00
CA GLN A 629 28.98 19.44 -47.99
C GLN A 629 28.12 19.86 -49.19
N GLU A 630 26.92 20.37 -48.85
CA GLU A 630 25.90 21.15 -49.58
C GLU A 630 25.98 21.31 -51.12
N ALA A 631 24.82 21.09 -51.76
CA ALA A 631 24.43 21.82 -52.96
C ALA A 631 23.18 22.66 -52.66
N ARG A 632 23.26 23.99 -52.86
CA ARG A 632 22.11 24.92 -52.88
C ARG A 632 22.15 25.78 -54.14
N CYS A 633 21.00 25.94 -54.78
CA CYS A 633 20.54 27.14 -55.50
C CYS A 633 19.00 27.10 -55.42
N ALA A 634 18.27 28.12 -54.97
CA ALA A 634 18.13 29.49 -55.50
C ALA A 634 17.31 29.52 -56.81
N GLY A 635 16.36 30.44 -57.04
CA GLY A 635 15.85 31.54 -56.20
C GLY A 635 14.39 31.34 -55.74
N GLY A 636 13.74 32.39 -55.23
CA GLY A 636 12.38 32.31 -54.70
C GLY A 636 11.41 33.37 -55.25
N THR A 637 10.13 33.29 -54.88
CA THR A 637 9.14 34.34 -55.10
C THR A 637 8.11 34.33 -53.97
N LEU A 638 7.65 35.51 -53.57
CA LEU A 638 6.56 35.68 -52.59
C LEU A 638 5.21 35.32 -53.21
N LEU A 639 4.35 34.60 -52.49
CA LEU A 639 2.89 34.75 -52.62
C LEU A 639 2.15 34.24 -51.37
N ARG A 640 0.90 34.69 -51.21
CA ARG A 640 0.00 34.39 -50.08
C ARG A 640 -0.99 33.26 -50.42
N ALA A 641 -1.70 32.81 -49.37
CA ALA A 641 -2.91 31.98 -49.37
C ALA A 641 -2.72 30.46 -49.55
N GLY A 642 -3.70 29.68 -49.04
CA GLY A 642 -3.65 28.21 -48.99
C GLY A 642 -4.10 27.58 -47.67
N ARG A 643 -5.27 27.96 -47.11
CA ARG A 643 -5.83 27.27 -45.92
C ARG A 643 -6.42 25.91 -46.30
N LEU A 644 -5.62 24.85 -46.36
CA LEU A 644 -6.14 23.47 -46.42
C LEU A 644 -6.26 22.87 -45.00
N ARG A 645 -7.45 23.05 -44.41
CA ARG A 645 -7.86 22.29 -43.22
C ARG A 645 -8.21 20.87 -43.64
N LEU A 646 -7.39 19.89 -43.28
CA LEU A 646 -7.86 18.50 -43.21
C LEU A 646 -9.04 18.43 -42.20
N PRO A 647 -10.19 17.85 -42.57
CA PRO A 647 -11.37 17.90 -41.74
C PRO A 647 -11.18 17.03 -40.49
N ARG A 648 -11.50 17.60 -39.32
CA ARG A 648 -11.73 16.80 -38.11
C ARG A 648 -12.90 15.86 -38.39
N ALA A 649 -12.66 14.56 -38.46
CA ALA A 649 -13.70 13.56 -38.47
C ALA A 649 -14.60 13.77 -37.24
N GLY A 650 -15.81 14.29 -37.46
CA GLY A 650 -16.71 14.64 -36.39
C GLY A 650 -17.22 13.38 -35.71
N ALA A 651 -16.98 13.25 -34.40
CA ALA A 651 -17.61 12.22 -33.57
C ALA A 651 -19.13 12.46 -33.51
N ARG A 652 -19.85 12.04 -34.57
CA ARG A 652 -21.31 12.04 -34.63
C ARG A 652 -21.83 11.22 -33.46
N ARG A 653 -22.52 11.87 -32.53
CA ARG A 653 -23.24 11.20 -31.43
C ARG A 653 -24.31 10.28 -32.01
N HIS A 654 -23.95 9.03 -32.30
CA HIS A 654 -24.93 7.97 -32.48
C HIS A 654 -25.59 7.69 -31.13
N GLY A 655 -26.87 7.33 -31.17
CA GLY A 655 -27.70 7.19 -29.97
C GLY A 655 -27.12 6.14 -29.03
N ARG A 656 -26.60 6.57 -27.88
CA ARG A 656 -26.28 5.64 -26.79
C ARG A 656 -27.60 5.14 -26.22
N THR A 657 -27.96 3.90 -26.55
CA THR A 657 -28.91 3.13 -25.74
C THR A 657 -28.46 3.20 -24.29
N GLY A 658 -29.35 3.64 -23.41
CA GLY A 658 -29.03 3.92 -22.02
C GLY A 658 -28.60 2.64 -21.31
N THR A 659 -27.30 2.46 -21.13
CA THR A 659 -26.71 1.37 -20.35
C THR A 659 -25.60 1.94 -19.46
N MET A 660 -25.55 1.51 -18.20
CA MET A 660 -24.47 1.94 -17.29
C MET A 660 -23.14 1.34 -17.75
N ASN A 661 -22.08 2.16 -17.77
CA ASN A 661 -20.73 1.70 -18.07
C ASN A 661 -20.33 0.61 -17.06
N ILE A 662 -19.83 -0.53 -17.55
CA ILE A 662 -19.43 -1.68 -16.72
C ILE A 662 -18.36 -1.31 -15.69
N ASP A 663 -17.45 -0.38 -16.00
CA ASP A 663 -16.49 0.11 -15.01
C ASP A 663 -17.10 1.05 -13.97
N ALA A 664 -18.23 1.71 -14.29
CA ALA A 664 -19.04 2.40 -13.28
C ALA A 664 -19.83 1.41 -12.41
N GLN A 665 -20.39 0.33 -12.99
CA GLN A 665 -21.03 -0.76 -12.23
C GLN A 665 -20.02 -1.42 -11.26
N ARG A 666 -18.83 -1.78 -11.75
CA ARG A 666 -17.70 -2.29 -10.94
C ARG A 666 -17.27 -1.30 -9.85
N ALA A 667 -17.23 0.00 -10.15
CA ALA A 667 -16.91 1.03 -9.15
C ALA A 667 -18.00 1.15 -8.08
N ILE A 668 -19.29 1.12 -8.44
CA ILE A 668 -20.40 1.16 -7.49
C ILE A 668 -20.38 -0.07 -6.57
N ASP A 669 -20.23 -1.28 -7.13
CA ASP A 669 -20.10 -2.51 -6.33
C ASP A 669 -18.90 -2.43 -5.37
N ARG A 670 -17.74 -1.96 -5.83
CA ARG A 670 -16.55 -1.79 -4.98
C ARG A 670 -16.72 -0.73 -3.88
N TYR A 671 -17.21 0.46 -4.20
CA TYR A 671 -17.20 1.61 -3.28
C TYR A 671 -18.45 1.71 -2.40
N ALA A 672 -19.62 1.31 -2.90
CA ALA A 672 -20.86 1.24 -2.11
C ALA A 672 -21.11 -0.17 -1.55
N GLY A 673 -20.84 -1.22 -2.33
CA GLY A 673 -21.08 -2.60 -1.90
C GLY A 673 -20.21 -3.03 -0.72
N VAL A 674 -18.94 -2.60 -0.62
CA VAL A 674 -18.07 -2.93 0.54
C VAL A 674 -18.65 -2.40 1.87
N PRO A 675 -18.95 -1.10 2.06
CA PRO A 675 -19.53 -0.61 3.30
C PRO A 675 -20.95 -1.14 3.56
N ILE A 676 -21.78 -1.36 2.53
CA ILE A 676 -23.10 -1.99 2.69
C ILE A 676 -22.95 -3.43 3.19
N CYS A 677 -22.08 -4.25 2.58
CA CYS A 677 -21.78 -5.60 3.05
C CYS A 677 -21.24 -5.61 4.48
N ALA A 678 -20.38 -4.65 4.85
CA ALA A 678 -19.86 -4.53 6.21
C ALA A 678 -20.96 -4.19 7.24
N PHE A 679 -21.83 -3.24 6.92
CA PHE A 679 -23.00 -2.89 7.73
C PHE A 679 -23.96 -4.07 7.89
N LEU A 680 -24.35 -4.71 6.79
CA LEU A 680 -25.25 -5.88 6.82
C LEU A 680 -24.62 -7.09 7.54
N SER A 681 -23.29 -7.24 7.50
CA SER A 681 -22.58 -8.27 8.29
C SER A 681 -22.60 -7.97 9.79
N LEU A 682 -22.60 -6.71 10.19
CA LEU A 682 -22.81 -6.33 11.59
C LEU A 682 -24.25 -6.62 12.02
N VAL A 683 -25.23 -6.34 11.16
CA VAL A 683 -26.65 -6.64 11.43
C VAL A 683 -26.88 -8.16 11.54
N ASP A 684 -26.34 -8.99 10.64
CA ASP A 684 -26.45 -10.46 10.69
C ASP A 684 -25.81 -11.06 11.95
N ARG A 685 -24.71 -10.47 12.46
CA ARG A 685 -24.09 -10.86 13.74
C ARG A 685 -24.93 -10.50 14.96
N LEU A 686 -25.70 -9.42 14.90
CA LEU A 686 -26.58 -8.98 15.98
C LEU A 686 -27.96 -9.65 15.93
N LEU A 687 -28.42 -10.05 14.75
CA LEU A 687 -29.72 -10.67 14.47
C LEU A 687 -29.55 -11.95 13.61
N PRO A 688 -28.87 -13.00 14.12
CA PRO A 688 -28.57 -14.20 13.35
C PRO A 688 -29.83 -15.01 13.04
N ARG A 689 -30.10 -15.25 11.74
CA ARG A 689 -31.20 -16.12 11.30
C ARG A 689 -30.79 -17.59 11.41
N ARG A 690 -31.60 -18.40 12.11
CA ARG A 690 -31.47 -19.87 12.10
C ARG A 690 -31.94 -20.43 10.76
N ALA A 691 -31.33 -21.51 10.30
CA ALA A 691 -31.82 -22.28 9.16
C ALA A 691 -33.17 -22.96 9.48
N PRO A 692 -34.06 -23.17 8.50
CA PRO A 692 -35.30 -23.91 8.71
C PRO A 692 -34.99 -25.40 8.88
N ALA A 693 -35.84 -26.10 9.64
CA ALA A 693 -35.73 -27.55 9.84
C ALA A 693 -36.46 -28.38 8.76
N THR A 694 -37.25 -27.73 7.91
CA THR A 694 -38.05 -28.35 6.84
C THR A 694 -37.31 -28.29 5.49
N PRO A 695 -37.62 -29.18 4.53
CA PRO A 695 -37.19 -29.01 3.14
C PRO A 695 -37.68 -27.65 2.58
N PRO A 696 -36.94 -27.06 1.62
CA PRO A 696 -37.25 -25.74 1.09
C PRO A 696 -38.51 -25.74 0.24
N ARG A 697 -39.29 -24.65 0.31
CA ARG A 697 -40.47 -24.41 -0.53
C ARG A 697 -40.19 -23.37 -1.62
N ASN A 698 -39.39 -22.35 -1.32
CA ASN A 698 -38.97 -21.32 -2.26
C ASN A 698 -37.44 -21.23 -2.34
N ILE A 699 -36.88 -21.53 -3.51
CA ILE A 699 -35.44 -21.45 -3.79
C ILE A 699 -35.19 -20.32 -4.80
N LEU A 700 -34.38 -19.32 -4.42
CA LEU A 700 -33.95 -18.25 -5.32
C LEU A 700 -32.56 -18.51 -5.86
N ILE A 701 -32.41 -18.47 -7.18
CA ILE A 701 -31.12 -18.41 -7.86
C ILE A 701 -30.78 -16.94 -8.15
N VAL A 702 -29.59 -16.48 -7.77
CA VAL A 702 -29.09 -15.14 -8.13
C VAL A 702 -27.97 -15.30 -9.15
N LEU A 703 -28.27 -14.96 -10.40
CA LEU A 703 -27.33 -15.04 -11.53
C LEU A 703 -27.62 -13.86 -12.46
N LEU A 704 -26.94 -12.74 -12.20
CA LEU A 704 -27.34 -11.43 -12.70
C LEU A 704 -26.89 -11.20 -14.13
N SER A 705 -25.61 -11.47 -14.42
CA SER A 705 -24.88 -10.72 -15.43
C SER A 705 -24.50 -11.47 -16.71
N GLU A 706 -24.28 -12.79 -16.68
CA GLU A 706 -23.66 -13.54 -17.79
C GLU A 706 -24.60 -14.57 -18.47
N MET A 707 -24.89 -14.35 -19.76
CA MET A 707 -25.73 -15.22 -20.60
C MET A 707 -25.23 -16.67 -20.69
N GLY A 708 -23.93 -16.87 -20.96
CA GLY A 708 -23.34 -18.21 -21.07
C GLY A 708 -23.43 -19.01 -19.77
N SER A 709 -23.26 -18.32 -18.63
CA SER A 709 -23.36 -18.94 -17.31
C SER A 709 -24.76 -19.47 -16.99
N LEU A 710 -25.83 -18.98 -17.65
CA LEU A 710 -27.18 -19.56 -17.54
C LEU A 710 -27.29 -20.92 -18.21
N VAL A 711 -26.70 -21.10 -19.40
CA VAL A 711 -26.62 -22.41 -20.08
C VAL A 711 -25.80 -23.38 -19.25
N LEU A 712 -24.62 -22.95 -18.79
CA LEU A 712 -23.74 -23.74 -17.93
C LEU A 712 -24.38 -24.09 -16.56
N ALA A 713 -25.41 -23.35 -16.12
CA ALA A 713 -26.16 -23.64 -14.89
C ALA A 713 -27.32 -24.64 -15.09
N GLN A 714 -27.66 -25.02 -16.33
CA GLN A 714 -28.80 -25.92 -16.60
C GLN A 714 -28.78 -27.25 -15.81
N PRO A 715 -27.63 -27.94 -15.61
CA PRO A 715 -27.57 -29.13 -14.76
C PRO A 715 -27.92 -28.86 -13.28
N MET A 716 -27.66 -27.64 -12.78
CA MET A 716 -28.03 -27.24 -11.42
C MET A 716 -29.56 -27.12 -11.30
N PHE A 717 -30.25 -26.55 -12.29
CA PHE A 717 -31.71 -26.49 -12.29
C PHE A 717 -32.35 -27.88 -12.34
N ALA A 718 -31.80 -28.79 -13.16
CA ALA A 718 -32.24 -30.19 -13.20
C ALA A 718 -32.07 -30.87 -11.83
N ARG A 719 -30.89 -30.79 -11.22
CA ARG A 719 -30.58 -31.35 -9.88
C ARG A 719 -31.45 -30.77 -8.76
N LEU A 720 -31.83 -29.49 -8.85
CA LEU A 720 -32.74 -28.86 -7.90
C LEU A 720 -34.18 -29.38 -8.04
N LYS A 721 -34.68 -29.55 -9.28
CA LYS A 721 -36.01 -30.12 -9.55
C LYS A 721 -36.09 -31.60 -9.17
N GLU A 722 -35.00 -32.35 -9.38
CA GLU A 722 -34.82 -33.75 -8.97
C GLU A 722 -34.85 -33.90 -7.44
N ARG A 723 -34.07 -33.09 -6.70
CA ARG A 723 -33.95 -33.17 -5.24
C ARG A 723 -35.13 -32.53 -4.49
N TYR A 724 -35.76 -31.52 -5.08
CA TYR A 724 -36.85 -30.74 -4.46
C TYR A 724 -38.06 -30.58 -5.40
N PRO A 725 -38.73 -31.68 -5.78
CA PRO A 725 -39.83 -31.63 -6.77
C PRO A 725 -41.04 -30.78 -6.33
N GLY A 726 -41.21 -30.56 -5.02
CA GLY A 726 -42.24 -29.67 -4.46
C GLY A 726 -41.80 -28.22 -4.21
N ALA A 727 -40.60 -27.82 -4.61
CA ALA A 727 -40.08 -26.46 -4.39
C ALA A 727 -40.27 -25.56 -5.62
N ALA A 728 -40.79 -24.36 -5.40
CA ALA A 728 -40.80 -23.30 -6.40
C ALA A 728 -39.39 -22.72 -6.55
N VAL A 729 -38.79 -22.92 -7.73
CA VAL A 729 -37.54 -22.27 -8.12
C VAL A 729 -37.85 -20.90 -8.72
N HIS A 730 -37.10 -19.89 -8.28
CA HIS A 730 -37.15 -18.49 -8.71
C HIS A 730 -35.77 -18.05 -9.20
N ILE A 731 -35.70 -17.04 -10.07
CA ILE A 731 -34.42 -16.49 -10.54
C ILE A 731 -34.41 -14.96 -10.56
N LEU A 732 -33.32 -14.38 -10.04
CA LEU A 732 -33.02 -12.95 -10.09
C LEU A 732 -31.92 -12.68 -11.13
N LEU A 733 -32.23 -11.89 -12.15
CA LEU A 733 -31.36 -11.58 -13.28
C LEU A 733 -31.47 -10.12 -13.78
N LEU A 734 -30.53 -9.67 -14.60
CA LEU A 734 -30.65 -8.41 -15.34
C LEU A 734 -31.49 -8.60 -16.60
N GLY A 735 -32.35 -7.64 -16.95
CA GLY A 735 -33.39 -7.80 -17.98
C GLY A 735 -32.90 -8.29 -19.34
N LYS A 736 -31.72 -7.88 -19.78
CA LYS A 736 -31.04 -8.36 -21.01
C LYS A 736 -30.76 -9.87 -21.07
N ASN A 737 -30.74 -10.54 -19.91
CA ASN A 737 -30.51 -11.98 -19.80
C ASN A 737 -31.82 -12.78 -19.67
N ARG A 738 -32.98 -12.10 -19.61
CA ARG A 738 -34.31 -12.74 -19.48
C ARG A 738 -34.59 -13.71 -20.62
N GLU A 739 -34.29 -13.31 -21.86
CA GLU A 739 -34.59 -14.10 -23.06
C GLU A 739 -33.94 -15.50 -23.00
N VAL A 740 -32.71 -15.60 -22.50
CA VAL A 740 -31.99 -16.87 -22.35
C VAL A 740 -32.70 -17.81 -21.37
N VAL A 741 -33.32 -17.29 -20.31
CA VAL A 741 -34.08 -18.10 -19.34
C VAL A 741 -35.45 -18.50 -19.90
N ASP A 742 -36.17 -17.55 -20.50
CA ASP A 742 -37.45 -17.81 -21.15
C ASP A 742 -37.30 -18.77 -22.35
N MET A 743 -36.10 -18.87 -22.95
CA MET A 743 -35.71 -19.85 -23.98
C MET A 743 -35.34 -21.23 -23.39
N LEU A 744 -34.56 -21.27 -22.30
CA LEU A 744 -34.10 -22.52 -21.69
C LEU A 744 -35.20 -23.27 -20.90
N GLY A 745 -36.31 -22.61 -20.55
CA GLY A 745 -37.46 -23.23 -19.88
C GLY A 745 -37.20 -23.74 -18.45
N VAL A 746 -36.05 -23.40 -17.85
CA VAL A 746 -35.60 -23.91 -16.54
C VAL A 746 -36.37 -23.38 -15.34
N VAL A 747 -37.11 -22.28 -15.50
CA VAL A 747 -37.90 -21.60 -14.45
C VAL A 747 -39.20 -21.06 -15.09
N PRO A 748 -40.38 -21.20 -14.45
CA PRO A 748 -41.62 -20.61 -14.94
C PRO A 748 -41.54 -19.08 -15.09
N ARG A 749 -42.21 -18.50 -16.10
CA ARG A 749 -42.08 -17.08 -16.48
C ARG A 749 -42.47 -16.10 -15.37
N GLU A 750 -43.41 -16.53 -14.53
CA GLU A 750 -43.87 -15.85 -13.32
C GLU A 750 -42.79 -15.78 -12.24
N ASN A 751 -41.93 -16.80 -12.12
CA ASN A 751 -40.87 -16.90 -11.12
C ASN A 751 -39.55 -16.23 -11.58
N VAL A 752 -39.53 -15.65 -12.79
CA VAL A 752 -38.43 -14.81 -13.28
C VAL A 752 -38.57 -13.39 -12.72
N ILE A 753 -37.50 -12.88 -12.12
CA ILE A 753 -37.40 -11.53 -11.56
C ILE A 753 -36.27 -10.80 -12.28
N ALA A 754 -36.65 -9.89 -13.17
CA ALA A 754 -35.71 -9.08 -13.96
C ALA A 754 -35.53 -7.68 -13.35
N ILE A 755 -34.29 -7.17 -13.38
CA ILE A 755 -33.94 -5.78 -13.01
C ILE A 755 -33.38 -5.06 -14.25
N ASP A 756 -33.84 -3.83 -14.50
CA ASP A 756 -33.30 -2.93 -15.53
C ASP A 756 -31.96 -2.32 -15.08
N ASP A 757 -30.86 -2.54 -15.82
CA ASP A 757 -29.55 -1.89 -15.59
C ASP A 757 -29.23 -0.73 -16.54
N GLY A 758 -30.22 -0.26 -17.30
CA GLY A 758 -30.10 0.85 -18.24
C GLY A 758 -29.85 2.22 -17.59
N SER A 759 -30.44 2.45 -16.42
CA SER A 759 -30.19 3.65 -15.62
C SER A 759 -30.13 3.33 -14.11
N LEU A 760 -29.37 4.13 -13.36
CA LEU A 760 -29.26 3.96 -11.90
C LEU A 760 -30.60 4.13 -11.17
N VAL A 761 -31.52 4.93 -11.72
CA VAL A 761 -32.86 5.18 -11.14
C VAL A 761 -33.79 4.00 -11.40
N ALA A 762 -33.84 3.48 -12.62
CA ALA A 762 -34.59 2.26 -12.94
C ALA A 762 -34.06 1.08 -12.13
N PHE A 763 -32.73 0.90 -12.11
CA PHE A 763 -32.05 -0.12 -11.33
C PHE A 763 -32.42 -0.05 -9.84
N ALA A 764 -32.38 1.14 -9.22
CA ALA A 764 -32.73 1.30 -7.80
C ALA A 764 -34.22 1.03 -7.51
N ARG A 765 -35.11 1.51 -8.38
CA ARG A 765 -36.57 1.26 -8.30
C ARG A 765 -36.86 -0.24 -8.40
N ASP A 766 -36.28 -0.91 -9.38
CA ASP A 766 -36.55 -2.31 -9.69
C ASP A 766 -35.86 -3.25 -8.70
N SER A 767 -34.68 -2.88 -8.17
CA SER A 767 -34.06 -3.54 -7.02
C SER A 767 -34.97 -3.52 -5.79
N LEU A 768 -35.60 -2.37 -5.49
CA LEU A 768 -36.53 -2.25 -4.37
C LEU A 768 -37.83 -3.03 -4.62
N SER A 769 -38.33 -3.04 -5.85
CA SER A 769 -39.48 -3.86 -6.26
C SER A 769 -39.19 -5.36 -6.11
N ALA A 770 -38.06 -5.83 -6.63
CA ALA A 770 -37.58 -7.20 -6.49
C ALA A 770 -37.43 -7.60 -5.01
N LEU A 771 -36.81 -6.76 -4.17
CA LEU A 771 -36.67 -7.06 -2.73
C LEU A 771 -38.01 -7.15 -1.99
N ARG A 772 -39.01 -6.33 -2.35
CA ARG A 772 -40.38 -6.46 -1.84
C ARG A 772 -41.02 -7.77 -2.29
N ARG A 773 -40.90 -8.10 -3.59
CA ARG A 773 -41.44 -9.35 -4.17
C ARG A 773 -40.84 -10.58 -3.50
N LEU A 774 -39.52 -10.67 -3.39
CA LEU A 774 -38.81 -11.77 -2.74
C LEU A 774 -39.25 -11.98 -1.28
N ARG A 775 -39.49 -10.91 -0.52
CA ARG A 775 -40.02 -11.01 0.85
C ARG A 775 -41.49 -11.47 0.89
N ALA A 776 -42.32 -11.00 -0.04
CA ALA A 776 -43.72 -11.41 -0.13
C ALA A 776 -43.87 -12.88 -0.57
N THR A 777 -42.99 -13.37 -1.44
CA THR A 777 -42.92 -14.78 -1.85
C THR A 777 -42.45 -15.69 -0.71
N GLY A 778 -41.65 -15.18 0.24
CA GLY A 778 -41.10 -15.98 1.34
C GLY A 778 -40.02 -16.94 0.87
N ILE A 779 -38.90 -16.41 0.35
CA ILE A 779 -37.73 -17.22 -0.04
C ILE A 779 -37.08 -17.87 1.19
N ASP A 780 -36.96 -19.20 1.20
CA ASP A 780 -36.29 -19.97 2.25
C ASP A 780 -34.76 -20.02 2.02
N VAL A 781 -34.38 -20.29 0.76
CA VAL A 781 -33.03 -20.59 0.30
C VAL A 781 -32.63 -19.64 -0.81
N VAL A 782 -31.41 -19.09 -0.74
CA VAL A 782 -30.75 -18.44 -1.88
C VAL A 782 -29.51 -19.21 -2.29
N ILE A 783 -29.33 -19.40 -3.59
CA ILE A 783 -28.06 -19.77 -4.22
C ILE A 783 -27.50 -18.55 -4.95
N ASP A 784 -26.40 -18.01 -4.43
CA ASP A 784 -25.65 -16.90 -5.00
C ASP A 784 -24.61 -17.47 -6.00
N CYS A 785 -25.03 -17.56 -7.27
CA CYS A 785 -24.21 -18.11 -8.37
C CYS A 785 -23.23 -17.08 -8.96
N GLU A 786 -23.44 -15.79 -8.67
CA GLU A 786 -22.47 -14.74 -8.95
C GLU A 786 -21.21 -14.92 -8.10
N LEU A 787 -20.03 -14.79 -8.73
CA LEU A 787 -18.75 -15.24 -8.17
C LEU A 787 -18.34 -14.43 -6.93
N PHE A 788 -18.06 -13.14 -7.12
CA PHE A 788 -17.61 -12.22 -6.06
C PHE A 788 -18.23 -10.82 -6.18
N ALA A 789 -19.40 -10.74 -6.83
CA ALA A 789 -20.23 -9.54 -6.78
C ALA A 789 -20.72 -9.32 -5.34
N ARG A 790 -20.78 -8.06 -4.90
CA ARG A 790 -21.29 -7.70 -3.56
C ARG A 790 -22.78 -7.46 -3.63
N ILE A 791 -23.25 -6.92 -4.76
CA ILE A 791 -24.66 -6.65 -5.00
C ILE A 791 -25.52 -7.91 -5.00
N SER A 792 -25.02 -9.04 -5.52
CA SER A 792 -25.73 -10.33 -5.42
C SER A 792 -25.88 -10.78 -3.97
N SER A 793 -24.79 -10.80 -3.19
CA SER A 793 -24.84 -11.15 -1.76
C SER A 793 -25.67 -10.18 -0.91
N ILE A 794 -25.83 -8.93 -1.33
CA ILE A 794 -26.77 -7.97 -0.74
C ILE A 794 -28.23 -8.40 -1.02
N PHE A 795 -28.59 -8.77 -2.25
CA PHE A 795 -29.89 -9.37 -2.56
C PHE A 795 -30.11 -10.67 -1.77
N SER A 796 -29.11 -11.56 -1.73
CA SER A 796 -29.15 -12.84 -1.01
C SER A 796 -29.45 -12.68 0.48
N TYR A 797 -28.98 -11.60 1.11
CA TYR A 797 -29.28 -11.30 2.52
C TYR A 797 -30.63 -10.60 2.72
N LEU A 798 -30.94 -9.62 1.85
CA LEU A 798 -32.12 -8.76 1.99
C LEU A 798 -33.43 -9.44 1.55
N SER A 799 -33.36 -10.50 0.74
CA SER A 799 -34.51 -11.34 0.34
C SER A 799 -35.32 -11.90 1.52
N GLY A 800 -34.67 -12.07 2.69
CA GLY A 800 -35.23 -12.70 3.88
C GLY A 800 -34.61 -14.07 4.19
N ALA A 801 -34.08 -14.75 3.18
CA ALA A 801 -33.68 -16.15 3.22
C ALA A 801 -32.80 -16.55 4.43
N ALA A 802 -33.14 -17.71 4.98
CA ALA A 802 -32.50 -18.31 6.14
C ALA A 802 -31.29 -19.17 5.73
N VAL A 803 -31.34 -19.83 4.57
CA VAL A 803 -30.18 -20.48 3.94
C VAL A 803 -29.66 -19.61 2.80
N ARG A 804 -28.37 -19.33 2.79
CA ARG A 804 -27.73 -18.46 1.80
C ARG A 804 -26.39 -19.11 1.40
N VAL A 805 -26.40 -19.79 0.25
CA VAL A 805 -25.26 -20.53 -0.32
C VAL A 805 -24.52 -19.64 -1.33
N GLY A 806 -23.19 -19.78 -1.47
CA GLY A 806 -22.44 -19.12 -2.54
C GLY A 806 -20.92 -19.12 -2.38
N PHE A 807 -20.21 -18.66 -3.41
CA PHE A 807 -18.74 -18.72 -3.54
C PHE A 807 -17.93 -17.87 -2.52
N HIS A 808 -17.34 -18.52 -1.53
CA HIS A 808 -16.56 -17.88 -0.47
C HIS A 808 -15.07 -17.74 -0.79
N ARG A 809 -14.53 -16.54 -0.54
CA ARG A 809 -13.09 -16.23 -0.67
C ARG A 809 -12.31 -16.91 0.48
N HIS A 810 -11.65 -18.03 0.23
CA HIS A 810 -10.66 -18.54 1.19
C HIS A 810 -9.33 -17.80 0.94
N THR A 811 -8.83 -17.11 1.97
CA THR A 811 -7.63 -16.23 2.00
C THR A 811 -7.46 -15.13 0.93
N GLN A 812 -8.23 -15.13 -0.16
CA GLN A 812 -8.12 -14.17 -1.27
C GLN A 812 -8.51 -12.74 -0.88
N GLU A 813 -7.59 -11.80 -1.04
CA GLU A 813 -7.78 -10.37 -0.77
C GLU A 813 -8.66 -9.66 -1.81
N GLY A 814 -9.09 -8.43 -1.50
CA GLY A 814 -9.91 -7.59 -2.39
C GLY A 814 -11.38 -8.00 -2.55
N LEU A 815 -11.68 -9.30 -2.59
CA LEU A 815 -12.99 -9.90 -2.92
C LEU A 815 -14.02 -9.87 -1.76
N TYR A 816 -13.89 -8.91 -0.83
CA TYR A 816 -14.75 -8.82 0.35
C TYR A 816 -16.23 -8.59 0.00
N ARG A 817 -17.11 -9.50 0.43
CA ARG A 817 -18.58 -9.43 0.30
C ARG A 817 -19.34 -9.59 1.63
N GLY A 818 -18.66 -9.32 2.76
CA GLY A 818 -19.22 -9.54 4.09
C GLY A 818 -19.30 -11.02 4.52
N SER A 819 -19.98 -11.28 5.63
CA SER A 819 -20.36 -12.62 6.11
C SER A 819 -21.80 -12.99 5.73
N LEU A 820 -22.32 -12.41 4.64
CA LEU A 820 -23.73 -12.50 4.26
C LEU A 820 -24.16 -13.90 3.80
N VAL A 821 -23.23 -14.72 3.31
CA VAL A 821 -23.45 -16.12 2.91
C VAL A 821 -23.12 -17.03 4.09
N ASN A 822 -24.10 -17.80 4.57
CA ASN A 822 -23.97 -18.67 5.74
C ASN A 822 -23.71 -20.15 5.40
N ARG A 823 -23.82 -20.55 4.13
CA ARG A 823 -23.26 -21.80 3.61
C ARG A 823 -22.14 -21.51 2.58
N PRO A 824 -20.91 -21.24 3.04
CA PRO A 824 -19.79 -20.82 2.19
C PRO A 824 -19.14 -21.98 1.44
N VAL A 825 -19.33 -22.03 0.11
CA VAL A 825 -18.69 -23.02 -0.79
C VAL A 825 -17.41 -22.43 -1.38
N MET A 826 -16.32 -23.20 -1.45
CA MET A 826 -15.06 -22.73 -2.04
C MET A 826 -15.17 -22.64 -3.57
N HIS A 827 -14.83 -21.49 -4.16
CA HIS A 827 -14.65 -21.40 -5.62
C HIS A 827 -13.35 -22.08 -6.02
N ASN A 828 -13.43 -23.09 -6.89
CA ASN A 828 -12.29 -23.89 -7.33
C ASN A 828 -11.92 -23.55 -8.80
N PRO A 829 -10.79 -22.87 -9.06
CA PRO A 829 -10.41 -22.43 -10.40
C PRO A 829 -9.87 -23.58 -11.28
N TYR A 830 -9.96 -24.83 -10.82
CA TYR A 830 -9.58 -26.03 -11.56
C TYR A 830 -10.78 -26.95 -11.88
N ARG A 831 -12.03 -26.56 -11.54
CA ARG A 831 -13.25 -27.33 -11.85
C ARG A 831 -14.21 -26.52 -12.73
N HIS A 832 -14.73 -27.18 -13.76
CA HIS A 832 -15.71 -26.61 -14.69
C HIS A 832 -16.90 -25.94 -13.98
N MET A 833 -17.35 -24.78 -14.47
CA MET A 833 -18.36 -23.95 -13.77
C MET A 833 -19.66 -24.71 -13.47
N SER A 834 -20.13 -25.56 -14.38
CA SER A 834 -21.34 -26.39 -14.17
C SER A 834 -21.22 -27.35 -12.99
N ARG A 835 -20.03 -27.94 -12.77
CA ARG A 835 -19.76 -28.78 -11.59
C ARG A 835 -19.66 -27.96 -10.31
N GLN A 836 -19.22 -26.70 -10.40
CA GLN A 836 -19.28 -25.77 -9.27
C GLN A 836 -20.72 -25.33 -8.95
N PHE A 837 -21.57 -25.07 -9.94
CA PHE A 837 -22.99 -24.80 -9.72
C PHE A 837 -23.73 -26.00 -9.10
N LEU A 838 -23.44 -27.23 -9.54
CA LEU A 838 -23.93 -28.45 -8.88
C LEU A 838 -23.46 -28.56 -7.41
N THR A 839 -22.24 -28.12 -7.11
CA THR A 839 -21.72 -28.05 -5.73
C THR A 839 -22.49 -27.02 -4.89
N LEU A 840 -22.90 -25.88 -5.47
CA LEU A 840 -23.78 -24.91 -4.80
C LEU A 840 -25.17 -25.49 -4.49
N ALA A 841 -25.77 -26.27 -5.40
CA ALA A 841 -27.05 -26.95 -5.14
C ALA A 841 -26.93 -28.01 -4.03
N ASN A 842 -25.90 -28.87 -4.08
CA ASN A 842 -25.65 -29.87 -3.03
C ASN A 842 -25.37 -29.23 -1.66
N ALA A 843 -24.79 -28.03 -1.66
CA ALA A 843 -24.52 -27.26 -0.45
C ALA A 843 -25.77 -26.62 0.21
N ILE A 844 -27.00 -26.83 -0.29
CA ILE A 844 -28.22 -26.39 0.43
C ILE A 844 -28.35 -27.09 1.78
N GLU A 845 -28.11 -28.41 1.83
CA GLU A 845 -28.24 -29.22 3.05
C GLU A 845 -26.90 -29.43 3.77
N SER A 846 -25.79 -29.49 3.02
CA SER A 846 -24.49 -29.93 3.55
C SER A 846 -24.12 -29.20 4.86
N THR A 847 -23.78 -30.02 5.86
CA THR A 847 -23.33 -29.64 7.21
C THR A 847 -21.81 -29.74 7.36
N SER A 848 -21.12 -30.10 6.28
CA SER A 848 -19.66 -30.26 6.23
C SER A 848 -18.92 -28.93 6.40
N SER A 849 -17.68 -28.99 6.91
CA SER A 849 -16.79 -27.83 7.05
C SER A 849 -15.40 -28.15 6.48
N PRO A 850 -14.91 -27.44 5.44
CA PRO A 850 -15.68 -26.56 4.53
C PRO A 850 -16.91 -27.26 3.92
N VAL A 851 -17.88 -26.45 3.46
CA VAL A 851 -19.15 -26.91 2.88
C VAL A 851 -18.92 -27.49 1.48
N GLY A 852 -19.54 -28.63 1.18
CA GLY A 852 -19.42 -29.31 -0.11
C GLY A 852 -18.16 -30.17 -0.23
N LYS A 853 -17.82 -30.91 0.83
CA LYS A 853 -16.81 -31.99 0.81
C LYS A 853 -17.27 -33.26 0.12
N ASP A 854 -18.57 -33.40 -0.05
CA ASP A 854 -19.25 -34.59 -0.53
C ASP A 854 -18.77 -34.91 -1.96
N GLU A 855 -18.54 -36.19 -2.28
CA GLU A 855 -18.15 -36.59 -3.63
C GLU A 855 -19.28 -36.22 -4.60
N THR A 856 -19.06 -35.17 -5.38
CA THR A 856 -19.90 -34.85 -6.52
C THR A 856 -19.78 -35.96 -7.55
N ASP A 857 -20.89 -36.31 -8.19
CA ASP A 857 -20.89 -37.23 -9.34
C ASP A 857 -20.08 -36.64 -10.49
N ASP A 858 -18.78 -36.93 -10.47
CA ASP A 858 -17.78 -36.48 -11.43
C ASP A 858 -17.63 -37.47 -12.60
N GLY A 859 -18.32 -38.62 -12.55
CA GLY A 859 -18.37 -39.62 -13.62
C GLY A 859 -19.40 -39.29 -14.70
N ALA A 860 -20.54 -38.71 -14.31
CA ALA A 860 -21.57 -38.31 -15.26
C ALA A 860 -21.07 -37.25 -16.27
N ALA A 861 -21.34 -37.50 -17.56
CA ALA A 861 -21.17 -36.52 -18.62
C ALA A 861 -22.22 -35.40 -18.45
N LEU A 862 -21.78 -34.15 -18.44
CA LEU A 862 -22.68 -33.00 -18.38
C LEU A 862 -22.99 -32.53 -19.81
N GLU A 863 -24.16 -32.91 -20.32
CA GLU A 863 -24.70 -32.39 -21.57
C GLU A 863 -25.74 -31.31 -21.32
N SER A 864 -25.77 -30.28 -22.16
CA SER A 864 -26.97 -29.47 -22.34
C SER A 864 -27.93 -30.20 -23.29
N PRO A 865 -29.22 -30.36 -22.95
CA PRO A 865 -30.21 -30.88 -23.88
C PRO A 865 -30.35 -29.95 -25.09
N MET A 866 -30.69 -30.55 -26.24
CA MET A 866 -31.04 -29.81 -27.45
C MET A 866 -32.32 -29.00 -27.20
N LEU A 867 -32.40 -27.80 -27.79
CA LEU A 867 -33.60 -26.97 -27.74
C LEU A 867 -34.57 -27.36 -28.85
N ASP A 868 -35.83 -27.57 -28.48
CA ASP A 868 -36.90 -27.88 -29.42
C ASP A 868 -37.46 -26.63 -30.11
N PHE A 869 -37.77 -26.82 -31.40
CA PHE A 869 -38.32 -25.81 -32.30
C PHE A 869 -39.51 -26.41 -33.05
N PRO A 870 -40.68 -25.74 -33.09
CA PRO A 870 -41.72 -26.05 -34.06
C PRO A 870 -41.13 -25.92 -35.47
N GLN A 871 -41.46 -26.84 -36.38
CA GLN A 871 -40.91 -26.84 -37.74
C GLN A 871 -41.09 -25.48 -38.43
N ARG A 872 -42.27 -24.87 -38.28
CA ARG A 872 -42.60 -23.53 -38.78
C ARG A 872 -41.67 -22.40 -38.32
N GLU A 873 -41.04 -22.50 -37.14
CA GLU A 873 -40.05 -21.53 -36.65
C GLU A 873 -38.69 -21.72 -37.35
N LEU A 874 -38.33 -22.97 -37.67
CA LEU A 874 -37.16 -23.26 -38.51
C LEU A 874 -37.41 -22.82 -39.95
N ASP A 875 -38.63 -23.02 -40.47
CA ASP A 875 -39.01 -22.66 -41.84
C ASP A 875 -38.98 -21.13 -42.05
N ASP A 876 -39.53 -20.30 -41.14
CA ASP A 876 -39.45 -18.82 -41.23
C ASP A 876 -38.00 -18.33 -41.35
N VAL A 877 -37.09 -18.88 -40.53
CA VAL A 877 -35.67 -18.54 -40.56
C VAL A 877 -35.02 -18.96 -41.88
N ALA A 878 -35.34 -20.14 -42.40
CA ALA A 878 -34.78 -20.63 -43.67
C ALA A 878 -35.33 -19.88 -44.89
N ASP A 879 -36.62 -19.56 -44.90
CA ASP A 879 -37.29 -18.84 -45.98
C ASP A 879 -36.81 -17.40 -46.05
N ARG A 880 -36.69 -16.70 -44.91
CA ARG A 880 -36.10 -15.37 -44.84
C ARG A 880 -34.62 -15.36 -45.22
N LEU A 881 -33.85 -16.36 -44.80
CA LEU A 881 -32.44 -16.47 -45.19
C LEU A 881 -32.28 -16.64 -46.72
N ARG A 882 -33.16 -17.43 -47.34
CA ARG A 882 -33.22 -17.60 -48.80
C ARG A 882 -33.72 -16.36 -49.55
N ALA A 883 -34.63 -15.58 -48.95
CA ALA A 883 -35.16 -14.35 -49.53
C ALA A 883 -34.18 -13.18 -49.45
N ASP A 884 -33.57 -12.96 -48.27
CA ASP A 884 -32.61 -11.86 -48.03
C ASP A 884 -31.26 -12.13 -48.70
N PHE A 885 -30.84 -13.41 -48.80
CA PHE A 885 -29.53 -13.82 -49.31
C PHE A 885 -29.62 -14.99 -50.31
N PRO A 886 -30.27 -14.82 -51.48
CA PRO A 886 -30.49 -15.91 -52.43
C PRO A 886 -29.18 -16.54 -52.96
N ALA A 887 -28.08 -15.80 -52.97
CA ALA A 887 -26.77 -16.29 -53.43
C ALA A 887 -26.22 -17.48 -52.62
N ILE A 888 -26.55 -17.59 -51.32
CA ILE A 888 -26.07 -18.68 -50.46
C ILE A 888 -27.00 -19.91 -50.45
N ALA A 889 -28.12 -19.87 -51.18
CA ALA A 889 -29.07 -20.97 -51.23
C ALA A 889 -28.44 -22.26 -51.79
N GLY A 890 -28.73 -23.40 -51.15
CA GLY A 890 -28.22 -24.71 -51.55
C GLY A 890 -26.74 -24.96 -51.26
N LYS A 891 -26.03 -24.03 -50.60
CA LYS A 891 -24.65 -24.24 -50.10
C LYS A 891 -24.65 -24.65 -48.63
N PRO A 892 -23.69 -25.49 -48.17
CA PRO A 892 -23.51 -25.72 -46.74
C PRO A 892 -23.03 -24.43 -46.08
N LEU A 893 -23.75 -23.99 -45.04
CA LEU A 893 -23.50 -22.70 -44.39
C LEU A 893 -22.52 -22.84 -43.22
N ALA A 894 -21.45 -22.06 -43.25
CA ALA A 894 -20.50 -21.89 -42.15
C ALA A 894 -20.70 -20.51 -41.49
N LEU A 895 -21.01 -20.50 -40.20
CA LEU A 895 -21.17 -19.28 -39.41
C LEU A 895 -19.84 -18.87 -38.77
N VAL A 896 -19.50 -17.59 -38.82
CA VAL A 896 -18.32 -17.03 -38.14
C VAL A 896 -18.70 -15.90 -37.19
N TYR A 897 -18.27 -15.97 -35.92
CA TYR A 897 -18.42 -14.90 -34.94
C TYR A 897 -17.06 -14.27 -34.61
N ALA A 898 -16.80 -13.13 -35.25
CA ALA A 898 -15.54 -12.39 -35.09
C ALA A 898 -15.53 -11.42 -33.90
N GLY A 899 -16.70 -11.04 -33.38
CA GLY A 899 -16.84 -10.07 -32.30
C GLY A 899 -16.20 -10.53 -30.98
N GLY A 900 -15.67 -9.57 -30.22
CA GLY A 900 -15.26 -9.78 -28.82
C GLY A 900 -16.35 -9.42 -27.81
N GLY A 901 -17.47 -8.85 -28.27
CA GLY A 901 -18.56 -8.36 -27.44
C GLY A 901 -18.07 -7.46 -26.30
N VAL A 902 -18.51 -7.76 -25.07
CA VAL A 902 -18.19 -7.01 -23.85
C VAL A 902 -16.70 -7.05 -23.48
N LEU A 903 -15.93 -8.02 -23.97
CA LEU A 903 -14.52 -8.22 -23.65
C LEU A 903 -13.68 -8.35 -24.94
N PRO A 904 -13.38 -7.25 -25.66
CA PRO A 904 -12.68 -7.27 -26.95
C PRO A 904 -11.38 -8.10 -27.01
N VAL A 905 -10.68 -8.23 -25.87
CA VAL A 905 -9.48 -9.07 -25.74
C VAL A 905 -9.73 -10.57 -25.98
N ARG A 906 -10.99 -11.03 -25.98
CA ARG A 906 -11.38 -12.39 -26.38
C ARG A 906 -11.46 -12.61 -27.90
N ALA A 907 -11.39 -11.56 -28.72
CA ALA A 907 -11.50 -11.70 -30.17
C ALA A 907 -10.21 -12.25 -30.81
N TRP A 908 -10.32 -13.36 -31.56
CA TRP A 908 -9.29 -13.78 -32.50
C TRP A 908 -9.15 -12.72 -33.62
N PRO A 909 -7.96 -12.51 -34.21
CA PRO A 909 -7.74 -11.36 -35.11
C PRO A 909 -8.67 -11.35 -36.32
N LEU A 910 -9.21 -10.18 -36.68
CA LEU A 910 -10.11 -10.03 -37.82
C LEU A 910 -9.47 -10.52 -39.14
N ALA A 911 -8.16 -10.28 -39.33
CA ALA A 911 -7.39 -10.80 -40.46
C ALA A 911 -7.31 -12.35 -40.52
N HIS A 912 -7.39 -13.02 -39.37
CA HIS A 912 -7.43 -14.47 -39.30
C HIS A 912 -8.83 -15.00 -39.67
N PHE A 913 -9.90 -14.35 -39.21
CA PHE A 913 -11.26 -14.65 -39.69
C PHE A 913 -11.41 -14.41 -41.19
N GLN A 914 -10.88 -13.30 -41.73
CA GLN A 914 -10.85 -13.02 -43.17
C GLN A 914 -10.16 -14.13 -43.98
N SER A 915 -9.00 -14.60 -43.52
CA SER A 915 -8.26 -15.71 -44.14
C SER A 915 -9.03 -17.03 -44.07
N LEU A 916 -9.62 -17.34 -42.90
CA LEU A 916 -10.43 -18.55 -42.67
C LEU A 916 -11.69 -18.55 -43.53
N SER A 917 -12.42 -17.44 -43.60
CA SER A 917 -13.60 -17.28 -44.46
C SER A 917 -13.25 -17.50 -45.93
N THR A 918 -12.12 -16.93 -46.39
CA THR A 918 -11.61 -17.14 -47.76
C THR A 918 -11.29 -18.61 -48.05
N ALA A 919 -10.80 -19.37 -47.05
CA ALA A 919 -10.56 -20.80 -47.21
C ALA A 919 -11.85 -21.64 -47.21
N LEU A 920 -12.80 -21.36 -46.30
CA LEU A 920 -14.09 -22.04 -46.25
C LEU A 920 -14.91 -21.84 -47.54
N LEU A 921 -14.82 -20.66 -48.16
CA LEU A 921 -15.41 -20.39 -49.49
C LEU A 921 -14.79 -21.26 -50.60
N ARG A 922 -13.50 -21.58 -50.53
CA ARG A 922 -12.82 -22.50 -51.47
C ARG A 922 -13.21 -23.95 -51.23
N ASP A 923 -13.49 -24.31 -49.98
CA ASP A 923 -14.03 -25.61 -49.58
C ASP A 923 -15.52 -25.78 -49.96
N GLY A 924 -16.13 -24.77 -50.60
CA GLY A 924 -17.49 -24.82 -51.15
C GLY A 924 -18.60 -24.39 -50.19
N TYR A 925 -18.26 -23.93 -48.98
CA TYR A 925 -19.22 -23.36 -48.04
C TYR A 925 -19.70 -21.97 -48.46
N ALA A 926 -20.94 -21.64 -48.11
CA ALA A 926 -21.33 -20.25 -47.89
C ALA A 926 -20.83 -19.81 -46.50
N VAL A 927 -20.40 -18.55 -46.35
CA VAL A 927 -19.88 -18.04 -45.08
C VAL A 927 -20.70 -16.85 -44.62
N ALA A 928 -21.29 -16.94 -43.42
CA ALA A 928 -22.05 -15.85 -42.82
C ALA A 928 -21.40 -15.34 -41.53
N ALA A 929 -21.07 -14.04 -41.51
CA ALA A 929 -20.64 -13.37 -40.29
C ALA A 929 -21.85 -13.09 -39.39
N ILE A 930 -21.90 -13.69 -38.20
CA ILE A 930 -22.96 -13.48 -37.20
C ILE A 930 -22.47 -12.55 -36.09
N GLY A 931 -23.41 -11.91 -35.37
CA GLY A 931 -23.11 -11.02 -34.25
C GLY A 931 -24.30 -10.17 -33.84
N LEU A 932 -24.12 -9.30 -32.86
CA LEU A 932 -25.07 -8.24 -32.52
C LEU A 932 -25.01 -7.13 -33.57
N PRO A 933 -25.98 -6.19 -33.62
CA PRO A 933 -25.90 -5.01 -34.49
C PRO A 933 -24.64 -4.13 -34.28
N ALA A 934 -23.95 -4.31 -33.16
CA ALA A 934 -22.67 -3.65 -32.86
C ALA A 934 -21.45 -4.31 -33.51
N ASP A 935 -21.49 -5.62 -33.78
CA ASP A 935 -20.41 -6.38 -34.45
C ASP A 935 -20.51 -6.32 -35.99
N ARG A 936 -21.40 -5.45 -36.50
CA ARG A 936 -21.66 -5.28 -37.93
C ARG A 936 -20.44 -4.79 -38.74
N PRO A 937 -19.58 -3.88 -38.24
CA PRO A 937 -18.36 -3.47 -38.96
C PRO A 937 -17.38 -4.62 -39.19
N GLU A 938 -17.22 -5.52 -38.22
CA GLU A 938 -16.40 -6.72 -38.33
C GLU A 938 -16.95 -7.67 -39.41
N GLY A 939 -18.27 -7.86 -39.46
CA GLY A 939 -18.91 -8.63 -40.52
C GLY A 939 -18.79 -8.00 -41.91
N GLU A 940 -18.97 -6.67 -42.03
CA GLU A 940 -18.76 -5.93 -43.29
C GLU A 940 -17.30 -6.03 -43.76
N ALA A 941 -16.33 -6.00 -42.84
CA ALA A 941 -14.92 -6.18 -43.15
C ALA A 941 -14.54 -7.62 -43.58
N ILE A 942 -15.28 -8.65 -43.14
CA ILE A 942 -15.09 -10.02 -43.63
C ILE A 942 -15.64 -10.16 -45.05
N VAL A 943 -16.86 -9.68 -45.30
CA VAL A 943 -17.48 -9.71 -46.64
C VAL A 943 -16.64 -8.93 -47.66
N ALA A 944 -16.20 -7.72 -47.31
CA ALA A 944 -15.38 -6.87 -48.18
C ALA A 944 -14.00 -7.47 -48.50
N HIS A 945 -13.42 -8.27 -47.60
CA HIS A 945 -12.18 -9.01 -47.88
C HIS A 945 -12.41 -10.22 -48.77
N CYS A 946 -13.49 -10.98 -48.54
CA CYS A 946 -13.78 -12.18 -49.30
C CYS A 946 -14.23 -11.87 -50.75
N ALA A 947 -14.83 -10.69 -50.98
CA ALA A 947 -15.24 -10.17 -52.30
C ALA A 947 -16.06 -11.19 -53.14
N ASN A 948 -16.88 -12.00 -52.47
CA ASN A 948 -17.56 -13.16 -53.03
C ASN A 948 -19.04 -13.17 -52.57
N PRO A 949 -20.03 -13.33 -53.47
CA PRO A 949 -21.45 -13.32 -53.11
C PRO A 949 -21.88 -14.48 -52.19
N LEU A 950 -21.06 -15.52 -52.02
CA LEU A 950 -21.26 -16.57 -51.02
C LEU A 950 -20.83 -16.15 -49.60
N CYS A 951 -20.30 -14.93 -49.42
CA CYS A 951 -19.95 -14.36 -48.13
C CYS A 951 -20.94 -13.25 -47.75
N VAL A 952 -21.65 -13.40 -46.64
CA VAL A 952 -22.73 -12.50 -46.21
C VAL A 952 -22.57 -12.04 -44.77
N ASN A 953 -23.22 -10.92 -44.41
CA ASN A 953 -23.22 -10.39 -43.05
C ASN A 953 -24.62 -10.48 -42.43
N LEU A 954 -24.73 -11.29 -41.37
CA LEU A 954 -25.93 -11.50 -40.55
C LEU A 954 -25.81 -10.84 -39.16
N ALA A 955 -24.80 -10.00 -38.92
CA ALA A 955 -24.64 -9.27 -37.66
C ALA A 955 -25.82 -8.31 -37.43
N GLY A 956 -26.66 -8.62 -36.44
CA GLY A 956 -27.93 -7.94 -36.19
C GLY A 956 -29.11 -8.35 -37.08
N TRP A 957 -29.00 -9.44 -37.85
CA TRP A 957 -30.11 -9.98 -38.67
C TRP A 957 -31.11 -10.79 -37.82
N THR A 958 -30.62 -11.60 -36.89
CA THR A 958 -31.45 -12.34 -35.93
C THR A 958 -32.05 -11.38 -34.90
N ARG A 959 -33.37 -11.45 -34.69
CA ARG A 959 -34.13 -10.58 -33.78
C ARG A 959 -33.99 -11.00 -32.31
N SER A 960 -33.59 -12.24 -32.05
CA SER A 960 -33.51 -12.85 -30.72
C SER A 960 -32.39 -13.90 -30.63
N VAL A 961 -31.99 -14.28 -29.41
CA VAL A 961 -31.08 -15.40 -29.16
C VAL A 961 -31.73 -16.73 -29.59
N ARG A 962 -33.04 -16.91 -29.37
CA ARG A 962 -33.75 -18.10 -29.86
C ARG A 962 -33.67 -18.24 -31.39
N GLU A 963 -33.78 -17.14 -32.12
CA GLU A 963 -33.64 -17.11 -33.58
C GLU A 963 -32.21 -17.41 -34.04
N LEU A 964 -31.19 -17.01 -33.27
CA LEU A 964 -29.80 -17.42 -33.52
C LEU A 964 -29.60 -18.94 -33.35
N VAL A 965 -30.24 -19.55 -32.33
CA VAL A 965 -30.20 -21.02 -32.15
C VAL A 965 -31.04 -21.74 -33.22
N ALA A 966 -32.10 -21.13 -33.74
CA ALA A 966 -32.81 -21.64 -34.93
C ALA A 966 -31.91 -21.58 -36.19
N LEU A 967 -31.18 -20.47 -36.41
CA LEU A 967 -30.22 -20.35 -37.51
C LEU A 967 -29.10 -21.40 -37.44
N PHE A 968 -28.65 -21.78 -36.23
CA PHE A 968 -27.69 -22.87 -36.04
C PHE A 968 -28.21 -24.23 -36.52
N ARG A 969 -29.53 -24.46 -36.60
CA ARG A 969 -30.11 -25.70 -37.14
C ARG A 969 -30.00 -25.79 -38.67
N HIS A 970 -29.72 -24.68 -39.35
CA HIS A 970 -29.55 -24.57 -40.80
C HIS A 970 -28.09 -24.42 -41.25
N ALA A 971 -27.14 -24.47 -40.31
CA ALA A 971 -25.72 -24.33 -40.58
C ALA A 971 -24.94 -25.63 -40.33
N ALA A 972 -23.95 -25.89 -41.18
CA ALA A 972 -23.10 -27.08 -41.14
C ALA A 972 -21.90 -26.91 -40.20
N LEU A 973 -21.52 -25.67 -39.88
CA LEU A 973 -20.35 -25.33 -39.08
C LEU A 973 -20.52 -23.97 -38.38
N LEU A 974 -19.96 -23.84 -37.17
CA LEU A 974 -19.75 -22.57 -36.46
C LEU A 974 -18.28 -22.44 -36.07
N VAL A 975 -17.65 -21.30 -36.37
CA VAL A 975 -16.33 -20.93 -35.81
C VAL A 975 -16.45 -19.62 -35.03
N THR A 976 -16.09 -19.64 -33.76
CA THR A 976 -16.46 -18.59 -32.81
C THR A 976 -15.38 -18.35 -31.75
N ASN A 977 -15.24 -17.09 -31.32
CA ASN A 977 -14.56 -16.76 -30.07
C ASN A 977 -15.32 -17.34 -28.85
N ASP A 978 -14.66 -17.43 -27.70
CA ASP A 978 -15.29 -17.65 -26.38
C ASP A 978 -16.32 -16.52 -26.08
N GLY A 979 -17.59 -16.82 -26.30
CA GLY A 979 -18.72 -15.90 -26.15
C GLY A 979 -20.06 -16.62 -26.32
N GLY A 980 -21.15 -15.83 -26.42
CA GLY A 980 -22.52 -16.35 -26.51
C GLY A 980 -22.72 -17.47 -27.54
N PRO A 981 -22.36 -17.29 -28.83
CA PRO A 981 -22.53 -18.31 -29.86
C PRO A 981 -21.92 -19.67 -29.52
N ALA A 982 -20.73 -19.69 -28.91
CA ALA A 982 -20.10 -20.93 -28.46
C ALA A 982 -20.92 -21.64 -27.37
N GLN A 983 -21.45 -20.90 -26.40
CA GLN A 983 -22.23 -21.45 -25.29
C GLN A 983 -23.64 -21.90 -25.72
N PHE A 984 -24.19 -21.30 -26.76
CA PHE A 984 -25.50 -21.70 -27.32
C PHE A 984 -25.40 -22.85 -28.34
N SER A 985 -24.21 -23.17 -28.86
CA SER A 985 -24.07 -24.17 -29.93
C SER A 985 -24.49 -25.61 -29.55
N PRO A 986 -24.33 -26.11 -28.30
CA PRO A 986 -24.86 -27.42 -27.90
C PRO A 986 -26.39 -27.51 -28.01
N LEU A 987 -27.10 -26.40 -27.79
CA LEU A 987 -28.57 -26.33 -27.86
C LEU A 987 -29.10 -26.60 -29.28
N ALA A 988 -28.28 -26.38 -30.32
CA ALA A 988 -28.59 -26.75 -31.71
C ALA A 988 -27.81 -27.98 -32.20
N ARG A 989 -26.89 -28.51 -31.39
CA ARG A 989 -25.92 -29.58 -31.73
C ARG A 989 -25.06 -29.30 -32.98
N ILE A 990 -24.89 -28.03 -33.35
CA ILE A 990 -24.11 -27.60 -34.53
C ILE A 990 -22.60 -27.93 -34.36
N PRO A 991 -21.92 -28.48 -35.39
CA PRO A 991 -20.47 -28.63 -35.43
C PRO A 991 -19.76 -27.30 -35.14
N THR A 992 -18.95 -27.22 -34.09
CA THR A 992 -18.40 -25.96 -33.59
C THR A 992 -16.90 -26.04 -33.33
N VAL A 993 -16.15 -25.02 -33.75
CA VAL A 993 -14.79 -24.74 -33.27
C VAL A 993 -14.81 -23.46 -32.42
N ALA A 994 -14.48 -23.59 -31.14
CA ALA A 994 -14.50 -22.51 -30.16
C ALA A 994 -13.08 -22.07 -29.77
N LEU A 995 -12.76 -20.78 -29.94
CA LEU A 995 -11.42 -20.22 -29.75
C LEU A 995 -11.28 -19.57 -28.36
N PHE A 996 -10.43 -20.15 -27.51
CA PHE A 996 -10.16 -19.68 -26.15
C PHE A 996 -8.73 -19.14 -26.01
N GLY A 997 -8.57 -17.94 -25.45
CA GLY A 997 -7.24 -17.38 -25.15
C GLY A 997 -7.12 -16.81 -23.73
N PRO A 998 -7.68 -15.62 -23.45
CA PRO A 998 -7.59 -15.01 -22.11
C PRO A 998 -8.28 -15.81 -21.00
N GLU A 999 -9.20 -16.71 -21.36
CA GLU A 999 -9.89 -17.67 -20.50
C GLU A 999 -9.63 -19.10 -21.02
N THR A 1000 -10.02 -20.11 -20.25
CA THR A 1000 -9.69 -21.52 -20.50
C THR A 1000 -10.94 -22.40 -20.64
N PRO A 1001 -10.98 -23.34 -21.61
CA PRO A 1001 -12.08 -24.28 -21.75
C PRO A 1001 -12.21 -25.22 -20.54
N ALA A 1002 -11.16 -25.40 -19.74
CA ALA A 1002 -11.24 -26.18 -18.49
C ALA A 1002 -12.25 -25.62 -17.47
N LEU A 1003 -12.62 -24.34 -17.58
CA LEU A 1003 -13.62 -23.67 -16.75
C LEU A 1003 -14.96 -23.43 -17.46
N TYR A 1004 -14.93 -23.15 -18.76
CA TYR A 1004 -16.04 -22.57 -19.52
C TYR A 1004 -16.29 -23.25 -20.89
N ALA A 1005 -15.87 -24.50 -21.11
CA ALA A 1005 -16.27 -25.24 -22.30
C ALA A 1005 -17.81 -25.42 -22.37
N PRO A 1006 -18.43 -25.32 -23.56
CA PRO A 1006 -19.85 -25.63 -23.71
C PRO A 1006 -20.17 -27.09 -23.32
N LEU A 1007 -21.38 -27.33 -22.80
CA LEU A 1007 -21.77 -28.65 -22.27
C LEU A 1007 -22.26 -29.60 -23.37
N GLY A 1008 -21.39 -30.52 -23.78
CA GLY A 1008 -21.69 -31.54 -24.77
C GLY A 1008 -21.83 -30.99 -26.19
N GLY A 1009 -22.41 -31.80 -27.09
CA GLY A 1009 -22.48 -31.48 -28.52
C GLY A 1009 -21.13 -31.63 -29.24
N ARG A 1010 -21.06 -31.14 -30.48
CA ARG A 1010 -19.91 -31.31 -31.39
C ARG A 1010 -18.97 -30.11 -31.33
N VAL A 1011 -18.43 -29.82 -30.14
CA VAL A 1011 -17.63 -28.60 -29.89
C VAL A 1011 -16.15 -28.92 -29.64
N GLU A 1012 -15.28 -28.59 -30.60
CA GLU A 1012 -13.83 -28.61 -30.37
C GLU A 1012 -13.35 -27.25 -29.83
N CYS A 1013 -12.73 -27.26 -28.64
CA CYS A 1013 -12.21 -26.05 -28.00
C CYS A 1013 -10.70 -25.89 -28.23
N MET A 1014 -10.29 -24.91 -29.04
CA MET A 1014 -8.88 -24.61 -29.28
C MET A 1014 -8.34 -23.61 -28.27
N HIS A 1015 -7.18 -23.89 -27.66
CA HIS A 1015 -6.57 -23.04 -26.65
C HIS A 1015 -5.03 -23.06 -26.72
N ARG A 1016 -4.38 -21.90 -26.52
CA ARG A 1016 -2.92 -21.77 -26.42
C ARG A 1016 -2.53 -21.47 -24.97
N ALA A 1017 -2.07 -22.49 -24.25
CA ALA A 1017 -1.62 -22.41 -22.86
C ALA A 1017 -0.27 -21.67 -22.72
N LEU A 1018 -0.25 -20.38 -23.03
CA LEU A 1018 0.91 -19.50 -22.79
C LEU A 1018 1.06 -19.24 -21.27
N PRO A 1019 2.26 -18.93 -20.75
CA PRO A 1019 2.46 -18.65 -19.32
C PRO A 1019 1.64 -17.49 -18.73
N CYS A 1020 1.07 -16.64 -19.58
CA CYS A 1020 0.17 -15.56 -19.21
C CYS A 1020 -1.33 -15.92 -19.32
N SER A 1021 -1.69 -17.13 -19.74
CA SER A 1021 -3.08 -17.56 -20.00
C SER A 1021 -3.50 -18.70 -19.06
N PRO A 1022 -4.72 -18.66 -18.47
CA PRO A 1022 -5.73 -17.59 -18.57
C PRO A 1022 -5.36 -16.33 -17.77
N CYS A 1023 -5.54 -15.15 -18.37
CA CYS A 1023 -5.33 -13.84 -17.73
C CYS A 1023 -6.63 -13.16 -17.25
N LEU A 1024 -7.80 -13.59 -17.72
CA LEU A 1024 -9.08 -13.16 -17.17
C LEU A 1024 -9.55 -14.19 -16.14
N THR A 1025 -9.91 -13.73 -14.94
CA THR A 1025 -10.34 -14.59 -13.83
C THR A 1025 -11.45 -13.95 -13.01
N ALA A 1026 -12.15 -14.75 -12.21
CA ALA A 1026 -13.05 -14.27 -11.16
C ALA A 1026 -12.34 -13.29 -10.20
N TYR A 1027 -11.08 -13.57 -9.87
CA TYR A 1027 -10.29 -12.86 -8.87
C TYR A 1027 -9.83 -11.47 -9.31
N ASN A 1028 -9.65 -11.24 -10.63
CA ASN A 1028 -9.28 -9.94 -11.18
C ASN A 1028 -10.47 -9.15 -11.76
N HIS A 1029 -11.70 -9.57 -11.47
CA HIS A 1029 -12.96 -8.99 -11.98
C HIS A 1029 -13.05 -8.96 -13.52
N ARG A 1030 -12.49 -9.99 -14.20
CA ARG A 1030 -12.29 -10.03 -15.66
C ARG A 1030 -11.55 -8.78 -16.17
N ARG A 1031 -10.33 -8.58 -15.68
CA ARG A 1031 -9.36 -7.60 -16.18
C ARG A 1031 -8.02 -8.30 -16.45
N THR A 1032 -7.29 -7.84 -17.46
CA THR A 1032 -6.05 -8.49 -17.93
C THR A 1032 -4.91 -7.48 -18.06
N PRO A 1033 -3.65 -7.86 -17.78
CA PRO A 1033 -2.47 -7.03 -18.00
C PRO A 1033 -1.97 -7.04 -19.47
N CYS A 1034 -2.69 -7.68 -20.40
CA CYS A 1034 -2.26 -7.79 -21.79
C CYS A 1034 -2.45 -6.51 -22.61
N ASP A 1035 -3.11 -5.46 -22.10
CA ASP A 1035 -3.36 -4.17 -22.77
C ASP A 1035 -3.91 -4.26 -24.21
N GLY A 1036 -4.61 -5.35 -24.54
CA GLY A 1036 -5.15 -5.66 -25.86
C GLY A 1036 -4.31 -6.61 -26.72
N ASP A 1037 -3.07 -6.92 -26.34
CA ASP A 1037 -2.22 -7.90 -27.03
C ASP A 1037 -2.50 -9.35 -26.58
N ASN A 1038 -3.59 -9.92 -27.07
CA ASN A 1038 -4.02 -11.29 -26.80
C ASN A 1038 -3.19 -12.35 -27.55
N GLN A 1039 -1.88 -12.43 -27.26
CA GLN A 1039 -0.93 -13.39 -27.84
C GLN A 1039 -1.40 -14.85 -27.84
N CYS A 1040 -2.23 -15.26 -26.87
CA CYS A 1040 -2.82 -16.59 -26.78
C CYS A 1040 -3.82 -16.90 -27.91
N LEU A 1041 -4.50 -15.90 -28.48
CA LEU A 1041 -5.34 -16.03 -29.68
C LEU A 1041 -4.53 -15.77 -30.95
N LYS A 1042 -3.68 -14.73 -30.97
CA LYS A 1042 -2.85 -14.37 -32.13
C LYS A 1042 -1.92 -15.49 -32.62
N ARG A 1043 -1.60 -16.45 -31.75
CA ARG A 1043 -0.74 -17.63 -32.06
C ARG A 1043 -1.52 -18.89 -32.46
N ILE A 1044 -2.84 -18.82 -32.57
CA ILE A 1044 -3.65 -19.85 -33.22
C ILE A 1044 -3.76 -19.45 -34.70
N ALA A 1045 -3.15 -20.24 -35.59
CA ALA A 1045 -3.05 -19.92 -37.02
C ALA A 1045 -4.37 -20.26 -37.77
N PRO A 1046 -4.73 -19.52 -38.84
CA PRO A 1046 -5.95 -19.80 -39.60
C PRO A 1046 -6.03 -21.23 -40.15
N ASP A 1047 -4.92 -21.77 -40.65
CA ASP A 1047 -4.86 -23.13 -41.21
C ASP A 1047 -5.06 -24.21 -40.13
N GLU A 1048 -4.65 -23.93 -38.89
CA GLU A 1048 -4.87 -24.79 -37.73
C GLU A 1048 -6.37 -24.85 -37.38
N VAL A 1049 -7.06 -23.71 -37.43
CA VAL A 1049 -8.52 -23.62 -37.23
C VAL A 1049 -9.27 -24.27 -38.37
N LEU A 1050 -8.84 -24.07 -39.63
CA LEU A 1050 -9.43 -24.67 -40.82
C LEU A 1050 -9.35 -26.21 -40.78
N ALA A 1051 -8.19 -26.76 -40.39
CA ALA A 1051 -8.02 -28.21 -40.24
C ALA A 1051 -8.98 -28.82 -39.20
N ARG A 1052 -9.28 -28.09 -38.12
CA ARG A 1052 -10.29 -28.52 -37.13
C ARG A 1052 -11.72 -28.32 -37.62
N ALA A 1053 -12.01 -27.21 -38.27
CA ALA A 1053 -13.31 -26.94 -38.89
C ALA A 1053 -13.73 -28.06 -39.85
N ARG A 1054 -12.82 -28.50 -40.72
CA ARG A 1054 -13.02 -29.67 -41.59
C ARG A 1054 -13.28 -30.94 -40.79
N ALA A 1055 -12.36 -31.31 -39.89
CA ALA A 1055 -12.49 -32.55 -39.11
C ALA A 1055 -13.81 -32.66 -38.31
N VAL A 1056 -14.27 -31.57 -37.70
CA VAL A 1056 -15.53 -31.56 -36.92
C VAL A 1056 -16.76 -31.59 -37.85
N ALA A 1057 -16.66 -31.03 -39.07
CA ALA A 1057 -17.71 -31.13 -40.10
C ALA A 1057 -17.76 -32.52 -40.77
N ASP A 1058 -16.61 -33.14 -41.06
CA ASP A 1058 -16.53 -34.48 -41.67
C ASP A 1058 -17.11 -35.56 -40.73
N LEU A 1059 -16.76 -35.48 -39.44
CA LEU A 1059 -17.37 -36.30 -38.39
C LEU A 1059 -18.90 -36.09 -38.29
N ALA A 1060 -19.39 -34.89 -38.60
CA ALA A 1060 -20.81 -34.59 -38.58
C ALA A 1060 -21.56 -35.18 -39.78
N SER A 1061 -20.97 -35.10 -40.98
CA SER A 1061 -21.47 -35.73 -42.21
C SER A 1061 -21.51 -37.25 -42.09
N ALA A 1062 -20.42 -37.88 -41.64
CA ALA A 1062 -20.30 -39.34 -41.51
C ALA A 1062 -21.34 -39.93 -40.54
N SER A 1063 -21.64 -39.22 -39.44
CA SER A 1063 -22.62 -39.67 -38.44
C SER A 1063 -24.07 -39.34 -38.81
N GLY A 1064 -24.32 -38.44 -39.77
CA GLY A 1064 -25.65 -38.19 -40.34
C GLY A 1064 -26.13 -39.30 -41.28
N ALA A 1065 -25.21 -40.03 -41.92
CA ALA A 1065 -25.54 -41.15 -42.80
C ALA A 1065 -26.17 -42.34 -42.04
N GLY A 1066 -25.78 -42.57 -40.79
CA GLY A 1066 -26.25 -43.69 -39.96
C GLY A 1066 -27.65 -43.53 -39.35
N THR A 1067 -28.41 -42.48 -39.71
CA THR A 1067 -29.79 -42.22 -39.24
C THR A 1067 -30.76 -41.88 -40.38
N ARG A 1068 -30.41 -42.28 -41.62
CA ARG A 1068 -31.28 -42.26 -42.81
C ARG A 1068 -31.22 -43.60 -43.57
N ALA A 1069 -31.30 -44.69 -42.82
CA ALA A 1069 -31.46 -46.07 -43.27
C ALA A 1069 -32.55 -46.73 -42.42
#